data_AF-A0A7Y2DAS3-F1
#
_entry.id   AF-A0A7Y2DAS3-F1
#
_cell.length_a   1.000
_cell.length_b   1.000
_cell.length_c   1.000
_cell.angle_alpha   90.00
_cell.angle_beta   90.00
_cell.angle_gamma   90.00
#
_symmetry.space_group_name_H-M   'P 1'
#
loop_
_entity.id
_entity.type
_entity.pdbx_description
1 polymer ?
#
loop_
_entity_poly.entity_id
_entity_poly.type
_entity_poly.pdbx_seq_one_letter_code
_entity_poly.pdbx_strand_id
1 'polypeptide(L)'
;MSKRNNNGPVSPRRIAGLLALMLLASSCAWFDVAYLSSDALAGRNNGSDGSELAQQYLISVLDDFTVGANTGSATPYLQTYTGGGAPGTNVIAIMPGTDLADEYVMIGAHYDHLASCSTADPTDVICNGATDNAAGVAAALEIARALAEPDNAPRRSVVFAFWDSEEDGLVGSEQYVADPLVPLEDTVAYINFDILGSNLLPSLRTTSFAIAAETGGPPFEAAVDAAIGAEPLQTQRVSSIFGQFRSDYATLINAGVPSVFFSDSTGPCYHTTDDELGIVDFAKLQQQTAIALDLALQLTNGSVTPSLTAAPLAVYEDAVAINTVVQLGLADLDRFTPAQQQTFLTVGAQIEAIVNNGPSSFDTAAANSLLAGSVQLVSLLTAGECDGFLPPPGGEFTALTYNVAGLPAPLSGSDPEANTPIIGPLLNDYELVLLQESWQTPEPNGLDPLRVYHEILAAASTHSFQSVPAEQPLGTDPSRPTAQLADGLNRFTRFWSDPVERVAWTECNGVLDGASDCLAFKGFSKSVLGLGGGTEVDVYNLHVEAGGDAADEALKAQDLAELAAYINANSSGRAVIVGGDFNLRPSDPLDAPLYDTLFAATGLTSACDALGCDDADEIDRFLFRSSDAVTLTPVAWSPETDVFVDEAGQPLSDHPPIAVTFAWQASEAG
;
A
#
# COMPACT_ATOMS: atom_id res chain seq x y z
N MET A 1 45.47 20.89 17.99
CA MET A 1 44.36 21.08 18.95
C MET A 1 43.31 21.91 18.24
N SER A 2 42.09 21.49 17.89
CA SER A 2 41.34 20.24 18.00
C SER A 2 40.42 20.21 16.77
N LYS A 3 40.32 19.04 16.11
CA LYS A 3 39.26 18.75 15.13
C LYS A 3 37.91 18.79 15.86
N ARG A 4 36.86 19.36 15.26
CA ARG A 4 35.47 19.10 15.66
C ARG A 4 34.85 18.21 14.59
N ASN A 5 34.56 16.99 14.99
CA ASN A 5 33.71 16.06 14.25
C ASN A 5 32.28 16.60 14.27
N ASN A 6 31.65 16.72 13.10
CA ASN A 6 30.21 16.94 12.96
C ASN A 6 29.56 15.60 12.59
N ASN A 7 29.43 14.70 13.57
CA ASN A 7 28.42 13.65 13.53
C ASN A 7 27.45 13.98 14.67
N GLY A 8 26.42 14.78 14.37
CA GLY A 8 25.29 14.98 15.27
C GLY A 8 24.22 13.92 15.00
N PRO A 9 23.49 13.44 16.02
CA PRO A 9 22.42 12.48 15.82
C PRO A 9 21.25 13.13 15.07
N VAL A 10 20.65 12.40 14.14
CA VAL A 10 19.42 12.77 13.44
C VAL A 10 18.31 12.98 14.48
N SER A 11 17.57 14.08 14.39
CA SER A 11 16.57 14.43 15.40
C SER A 11 15.37 13.47 15.37
N PRO A 12 14.78 13.08 16.51
CA PRO A 12 13.61 12.18 16.57
C PRO A 12 12.39 12.67 15.77
N ARG A 13 12.23 13.98 15.57
CA ARG A 13 11.14 14.56 14.77
C ARG A 13 11.27 14.29 13.26
N ARG A 14 12.48 14.14 12.74
CA ARG A 14 12.70 13.78 11.32
C ARG A 14 12.38 12.31 11.05
N ILE A 15 12.69 11.43 12.00
CA ILE A 15 12.40 10.00 11.92
C ILE A 15 10.89 9.75 11.96
N ALA A 16 10.17 10.43 12.85
CA ALA A 16 8.71 10.33 12.93
C ALA A 16 7.99 10.90 11.68
N GLY A 17 8.51 12.00 11.11
CA GLY A 17 8.00 12.57 9.86
C GLY A 17 8.22 11.66 8.64
N LEU A 18 9.40 11.02 8.54
CA LEU A 18 9.66 10.02 7.49
C LEU A 18 8.78 8.78 7.65
N LEU A 19 8.58 8.27 8.88
CA LEU A 19 7.72 7.09 9.11
C LEU A 19 6.25 7.35 8.75
N ALA A 20 5.71 8.53 9.09
CA ALA A 20 4.33 8.89 8.76
C ALA A 20 4.14 9.09 7.24
N LEU A 21 5.16 9.66 6.57
CA LEU A 21 5.18 9.76 5.11
C LEU A 21 5.27 8.38 4.44
N MET A 22 6.09 7.47 4.99
CA MET A 22 6.24 6.09 4.50
C MET A 22 4.94 5.28 4.61
N LEU A 23 4.17 5.44 5.68
CA LEU A 23 2.89 4.74 5.87
C LEU A 23 1.78 5.27 4.95
N LEU A 24 1.72 6.59 4.71
CA LEU A 24 0.80 7.18 3.73
C LEU A 24 1.20 6.81 2.28
N ALA A 25 2.51 6.85 1.98
CA ALA A 25 3.08 6.51 0.68
C ALA A 25 2.82 5.05 0.28
N SER A 26 2.87 4.11 1.23
CA SER A 26 2.55 2.70 0.95
C SER A 26 1.13 2.49 0.44
N SER A 27 0.17 3.32 0.86
CA SER A 27 -1.21 3.21 0.40
C SER A 27 -1.39 3.75 -1.03
N CYS A 28 -0.72 4.85 -1.37
CA CYS A 28 -0.80 5.47 -2.69
C CYS A 28 -0.05 4.64 -3.76
N ALA A 29 1.14 4.11 -3.46
CA ALA A 29 1.87 3.24 -4.37
C ALA A 29 1.06 2.00 -4.79
N TRP A 30 0.30 1.40 -3.88
CA TRP A 30 -0.58 0.29 -4.21
C TRP A 30 -1.66 0.68 -5.21
N PHE A 31 -2.33 1.82 -5.01
CA PHE A 31 -3.36 2.30 -5.95
C PHE A 31 -2.78 2.62 -7.32
N ASP A 32 -1.60 3.23 -7.36
CA ASP A 32 -0.93 3.58 -8.61
C ASP A 32 -0.59 2.32 -9.42
N VAL A 33 0.00 1.31 -8.79
CA VAL A 33 0.28 0.02 -9.45
C VAL A 33 -1.01 -0.66 -9.87
N ALA A 34 -1.98 -0.79 -8.95
CA ALA A 34 -3.24 -1.47 -9.22
C ALA A 34 -4.03 -0.87 -10.39
N TYR A 35 -4.05 0.47 -10.52
CA TYR A 35 -4.69 1.11 -11.66
C TYR A 35 -3.89 0.89 -12.94
N LEU A 36 -2.58 1.18 -12.90
CA LEU A 36 -1.73 1.10 -14.08
C LEU A 36 -1.68 -0.32 -14.65
N SER A 37 -1.63 -1.33 -13.79
CA SER A 37 -1.60 -2.75 -14.15
C SER A 37 -2.97 -3.42 -14.20
N SER A 38 -4.06 -2.66 -14.36
CA SER A 38 -5.39 -3.27 -14.48
C SER A 38 -5.70 -3.68 -15.92
N ASP A 39 -6.51 -4.72 -16.09
CA ASP A 39 -7.06 -5.15 -17.39
C ASP A 39 -7.72 -4.02 -18.18
N ALA A 40 -8.23 -3.00 -17.49
CA ALA A 40 -8.83 -1.83 -18.11
C ALA A 40 -7.85 -1.05 -19.01
N LEU A 41 -6.56 -1.14 -18.73
CA LEU A 41 -5.49 -0.52 -19.51
C LEU A 41 -4.90 -1.45 -20.57
N ALA A 42 -5.39 -2.70 -20.68
CA ALA A 42 -5.07 -3.63 -21.77
C ALA A 42 -3.58 -3.71 -22.13
N GLY A 43 -2.71 -3.70 -21.11
CA GLY A 43 -1.26 -3.77 -21.22
C GLY A 43 -0.54 -2.54 -21.78
N ARG A 44 -1.21 -1.38 -21.82
CA ARG A 44 -0.59 -0.05 -22.04
C ARG A 44 0.32 0.05 -23.27
N ASN A 45 0.12 -0.80 -24.29
CA ASN A 45 0.93 -0.76 -25.49
C ASN A 45 0.86 0.65 -26.12
N ASN A 46 2.00 1.15 -26.60
CA ASN A 46 2.09 2.45 -27.25
C ASN A 46 0.98 2.69 -28.30
N GLY A 47 0.38 3.88 -28.27
CA GLY A 47 -0.71 4.28 -29.17
C GLY A 47 -2.04 3.53 -28.99
N SER A 48 -2.21 2.74 -27.93
CA SER A 48 -3.48 2.12 -27.56
C SER A 48 -4.34 3.02 -26.67
N ASP A 49 -5.65 2.73 -26.60
CA ASP A 49 -6.57 3.37 -25.64
C ASP A 49 -6.07 3.25 -24.19
N GLY A 50 -5.44 2.11 -23.85
CA GLY A 50 -4.85 1.86 -22.55
C GLY A 50 -3.65 2.75 -22.23
N SER A 51 -2.77 3.00 -23.21
CA SER A 51 -1.68 3.98 -23.08
C SER A 51 -2.23 5.40 -22.91
N GLU A 52 -3.30 5.78 -23.61
CA GLU A 52 -3.94 7.09 -23.43
C GLU A 52 -4.58 7.23 -22.03
N LEU A 53 -5.19 6.17 -21.49
CA LEU A 53 -5.71 6.14 -20.12
C LEU A 53 -4.60 6.26 -19.08
N ALA A 54 -3.45 5.60 -19.31
CA ALA A 54 -2.27 5.74 -18.46
C ALA A 54 -1.76 7.20 -18.45
N GLN A 55 -1.64 7.84 -19.63
CA GLN A 55 -1.23 9.24 -19.74
C GLN A 55 -2.16 10.17 -18.96
N GLN A 56 -3.48 10.00 -19.09
CA GLN A 56 -4.48 10.79 -18.38
C GLN A 56 -4.35 10.64 -16.87
N TYR A 57 -4.11 9.42 -16.40
CA TYR A 57 -3.90 9.13 -14.99
C TYR A 57 -2.62 9.74 -14.45
N LEU A 58 -1.49 9.62 -15.17
CA LEU A 58 -0.24 10.25 -14.76
C LEU A 58 -0.39 11.76 -14.64
N ILE A 59 -1.04 12.39 -15.62
CA ILE A 59 -1.30 13.82 -15.58
C ILE A 59 -2.22 14.18 -14.41
N SER A 60 -3.27 13.40 -14.14
CA SER A 60 -4.20 13.72 -13.04
C SER A 60 -3.53 13.67 -11.66
N VAL A 61 -2.54 12.79 -11.47
CA VAL A 61 -1.75 12.75 -10.23
C VAL A 61 -0.75 13.91 -10.17
N LEU A 62 -0.06 14.22 -11.27
CA LEU A 62 1.03 15.20 -11.30
C LEU A 62 0.54 16.67 -11.31
N ASP A 63 -0.65 16.95 -11.86
CA ASP A 63 -1.13 18.33 -12.07
C ASP A 63 -1.37 19.11 -10.77
N ASP A 64 -1.47 18.41 -9.63
CA ASP A 64 -1.61 19.03 -8.31
C ASP A 64 -0.37 19.79 -7.86
N PHE A 65 0.82 19.41 -8.33
CA PHE A 65 2.10 19.96 -7.85
C PHE A 65 3.17 20.20 -8.94
N THR A 66 2.85 19.98 -10.22
CA THR A 66 3.76 20.22 -11.35
C THR A 66 3.14 21.12 -12.42
N VAL A 67 3.94 21.44 -13.43
CA VAL A 67 3.47 22.00 -14.71
C VAL A 67 4.00 21.17 -15.87
N GLY A 68 3.27 21.10 -16.97
CA GLY A 68 3.73 20.40 -18.17
C GLY A 68 4.95 21.09 -18.82
N ALA A 69 5.94 20.29 -19.25
CA ALA A 69 7.19 20.81 -19.84
C ALA A 69 6.99 21.46 -21.22
N ASN A 70 5.95 21.09 -21.95
CA ASN A 70 5.63 21.58 -23.29
C ASN A 70 4.74 22.84 -23.23
N THR A 71 5.23 23.89 -22.57
CA THR A 71 4.48 25.11 -22.20
C THR A 71 3.87 25.93 -23.36
N GLY A 72 4.12 25.55 -24.62
CA GLY A 72 3.53 26.14 -25.82
C GLY A 72 2.48 25.26 -26.53
N SER A 73 2.22 24.05 -26.04
CA SER A 73 1.30 23.08 -26.63
C SER A 73 -0.10 23.15 -26.01
N ALA A 74 -1.11 22.66 -26.74
CA ALA A 74 -2.44 22.40 -26.20
C ALA A 74 -2.44 21.25 -25.16
N THR A 75 -1.41 20.42 -25.19
CA THR A 75 -1.18 19.27 -24.29
C THR A 75 0.17 19.47 -23.58
N PRO A 76 0.23 20.30 -22.53
CA PRO A 76 1.49 20.77 -21.98
C PRO A 76 2.35 19.67 -21.34
N TYR A 77 1.76 18.56 -20.93
CA TYR A 77 2.50 17.41 -20.39
C TYR A 77 2.99 16.42 -21.46
N LEU A 78 2.47 16.50 -22.69
CA LEU A 78 2.69 15.47 -23.69
C LEU A 78 3.78 15.86 -24.70
N GLN A 79 4.73 14.94 -24.91
CA GLN A 79 5.67 14.99 -26.02
C GLN A 79 5.34 13.86 -27.01
N THR A 80 4.58 14.20 -28.05
CA THR A 80 4.21 13.26 -29.11
C THR A 80 5.30 13.14 -30.16
N TYR A 81 5.58 11.93 -30.63
CA TYR A 81 6.57 11.67 -31.67
C TYR A 81 6.14 10.54 -32.62
N THR A 82 6.96 10.28 -33.64
CA THR A 82 6.85 9.08 -34.48
C THR A 82 8.23 8.43 -34.54
N GLY A 83 8.35 7.25 -33.94
CA GLY A 83 9.61 6.50 -33.76
C GLY A 83 9.32 5.00 -33.72
N GLY A 84 10.31 4.14 -33.93
CA GLY A 84 10.11 2.67 -33.90
C GLY A 84 9.15 2.10 -34.97
N GLY A 85 8.57 2.94 -35.84
CA GLY A 85 7.54 2.54 -36.82
C GLY A 85 6.11 2.85 -36.41
N ALA A 86 5.89 3.46 -35.24
CA ALA A 86 4.58 3.80 -34.68
C ALA A 86 4.57 5.22 -34.06
N PRO A 87 3.40 5.84 -33.81
CA PRO A 87 3.30 7.01 -32.94
C PRO A 87 3.51 6.61 -31.47
N GLY A 88 4.12 7.50 -30.68
CA GLY A 88 4.28 7.35 -29.23
C GLY A 88 4.23 8.71 -28.54
N THR A 89 4.04 8.71 -27.21
CA THR A 89 3.85 9.94 -26.42
C THR A 89 4.50 9.85 -25.04
N ASN A 90 5.60 10.58 -24.80
CA ASN A 90 6.11 10.70 -23.44
C ASN A 90 5.23 11.65 -22.61
N VAL A 91 5.16 11.42 -21.29
CA VAL A 91 4.57 12.35 -20.32
C VAL A 91 5.69 13.01 -19.51
N ILE A 92 5.84 14.32 -19.66
CA ILE A 92 6.93 15.10 -19.07
C ILE A 92 6.36 16.24 -18.21
N ALA A 93 6.57 16.14 -16.91
CA ALA A 93 6.13 17.12 -15.91
C ALA A 93 7.33 17.78 -15.21
N ILE A 94 7.20 19.05 -14.84
CA ILE A 94 8.24 19.83 -14.16
C ILE A 94 7.69 20.33 -12.83
N MET A 95 8.35 19.98 -11.73
CA MET A 95 8.21 20.64 -10.44
C MET A 95 9.25 21.77 -10.36
N PRO A 96 8.83 23.06 -10.36
CA PRO A 96 9.78 24.17 -10.34
C PRO A 96 10.59 24.21 -9.04
N GLY A 97 11.92 24.35 -9.18
CA GLY A 97 12.81 24.61 -8.06
C GLY A 97 12.72 26.05 -7.55
N THR A 98 13.56 26.37 -6.57
CA THR A 98 13.65 27.71 -5.98
C THR A 98 14.88 28.47 -6.49
N ASP A 99 15.98 28.46 -5.75
CA ASP A 99 17.18 29.25 -6.06
C ASP A 99 18.18 28.54 -6.99
N LEU A 100 17.94 27.27 -7.33
CA LEU A 100 18.67 26.50 -8.34
C LEU A 100 17.74 26.02 -9.47
N ALA A 101 16.65 26.76 -9.76
CA ALA A 101 15.59 26.31 -10.66
C ALA A 101 16.03 26.03 -12.11
N ASP A 102 17.17 26.56 -12.56
CA ASP A 102 17.75 26.31 -13.88
C ASP A 102 18.61 25.03 -13.94
N GLU A 103 18.76 24.31 -12.83
CA GLU A 103 19.38 22.98 -12.77
C GLU A 103 18.28 21.92 -12.60
N TYR A 104 18.37 20.82 -13.35
CA TYR A 104 17.32 19.80 -13.38
C TYR A 104 17.78 18.47 -12.79
N VAL A 105 16.98 17.86 -11.93
CA VAL A 105 17.10 16.44 -11.58
C VAL A 105 15.96 15.70 -12.28
N MET A 106 16.28 14.70 -13.09
CA MET A 106 15.28 13.89 -13.77
C MET A 106 15.00 12.61 -12.99
N ILE A 107 13.73 12.24 -12.86
CA ILE A 107 13.25 11.03 -12.20
C ILE A 107 12.26 10.38 -13.16
N GLY A 108 12.43 9.11 -13.48
CA GLY A 108 11.62 8.50 -14.54
C GLY A 108 11.53 6.99 -14.51
N ALA A 109 10.53 6.51 -15.25
CA ALA A 109 10.17 5.12 -15.48
C ALA A 109 9.40 5.08 -16.81
N HIS A 110 9.48 3.99 -17.57
CA HIS A 110 8.57 3.83 -18.70
C HIS A 110 7.18 3.41 -18.21
N TYR A 111 6.13 3.89 -18.87
CA TYR A 111 4.75 3.59 -18.50
C TYR A 111 4.06 2.66 -19.51
N ASP A 112 4.64 2.47 -20.69
CA ASP A 112 4.16 1.48 -21.64
C ASP A 112 4.45 0.06 -21.15
N HIS A 113 3.75 -0.89 -21.77
CA HIS A 113 4.11 -2.30 -21.72
C HIS A 113 3.75 -2.95 -23.07
N LEU A 114 3.43 -4.25 -23.09
CA LEU A 114 3.36 -5.05 -24.31
C LEU A 114 1.93 -5.28 -24.81
N ALA A 115 1.74 -5.24 -26.14
CA ALA A 115 0.53 -5.76 -26.78
C ALA A 115 0.42 -7.30 -26.72
N SER A 116 1.54 -8.00 -26.51
CA SER A 116 1.57 -9.46 -26.41
C SER A 116 2.79 -9.95 -25.63
N CYS A 117 2.57 -10.93 -24.77
CA CYS A 117 3.56 -11.52 -23.86
C CYS A 117 3.35 -13.04 -23.79
N SER A 118 4.20 -13.74 -23.05
CA SER A 118 4.03 -15.18 -22.82
C SER A 118 2.85 -15.42 -21.86
N THR A 119 2.10 -16.50 -22.05
CA THR A 119 0.97 -16.84 -21.17
C THR A 119 0.99 -18.32 -20.78
N ALA A 120 0.78 -18.58 -19.49
CA ALA A 120 0.55 -19.93 -18.96
C ALA A 120 -0.94 -20.32 -19.03
N ASP A 121 -1.85 -19.35 -18.87
CA ASP A 121 -3.30 -19.52 -19.00
C ASP A 121 -3.79 -18.93 -20.33
N PRO A 122 -4.18 -19.75 -21.33
CA PRO A 122 -4.61 -19.23 -22.63
C PRO A 122 -5.91 -18.40 -22.59
N THR A 123 -6.59 -18.31 -21.45
CA THR A 123 -7.74 -17.42 -21.24
C THR A 123 -7.35 -16.01 -20.81
N ASP A 124 -6.14 -15.85 -20.27
CA ASP A 124 -5.52 -14.57 -20.00
C ASP A 124 -4.49 -14.23 -21.08
N VAL A 125 -4.67 -13.07 -21.67
CA VAL A 125 -3.89 -12.58 -22.82
C VAL A 125 -3.45 -11.13 -22.63
N ILE A 126 -3.73 -10.52 -21.47
CA ILE A 126 -3.40 -9.14 -21.20
C ILE A 126 -2.05 -9.10 -20.48
N CYS A 127 -1.12 -8.29 -20.99
CA CYS A 127 0.18 -8.11 -20.38
C CYS A 127 0.07 -6.95 -19.40
N ASN A 128 -0.32 -7.21 -18.15
CA ASN A 128 -0.63 -6.13 -17.22
C ASN A 128 0.61 -5.38 -16.72
N GLY A 129 1.80 -6.01 -16.68
CA GLY A 129 3.06 -5.30 -16.44
C GLY A 129 3.09 -4.56 -15.10
N ALA A 130 2.79 -5.28 -14.01
CA ALA A 130 2.68 -4.72 -12.67
C ALA A 130 4.06 -4.34 -12.08
N THR A 131 5.03 -5.25 -12.14
CA THR A 131 6.41 -4.96 -11.76
C THR A 131 7.17 -4.27 -12.89
N ASP A 132 6.81 -4.57 -14.14
CA ASP A 132 7.37 -4.01 -15.37
C ASP A 132 6.32 -3.23 -16.20
N ASN A 133 6.13 -1.93 -15.98
CA ASN A 133 6.85 -1.09 -15.02
C ASN A 133 5.91 -0.15 -14.26
N ALA A 134 4.68 -0.60 -13.99
CA ALA A 134 3.74 0.14 -13.15
C ALA A 134 4.33 0.44 -11.76
N ALA A 135 5.11 -0.49 -11.17
CA ALA A 135 5.82 -0.30 -9.91
C ALA A 135 6.88 0.82 -9.97
N GLY A 136 7.68 0.93 -11.04
CA GLY A 136 8.63 2.03 -11.21
C GLY A 136 7.94 3.38 -11.39
N VAL A 137 6.83 3.39 -12.12
CA VAL A 137 5.98 4.58 -12.26
C VAL A 137 5.43 5.02 -10.91
N ALA A 138 4.88 4.10 -10.11
CA ALA A 138 4.38 4.38 -8.77
C ALA A 138 5.48 4.94 -7.84
N ALA A 139 6.69 4.38 -7.87
CA ALA A 139 7.82 4.91 -7.09
C ALA A 139 8.17 6.36 -7.48
N ALA A 140 8.14 6.70 -8.78
CA ALA A 140 8.36 8.08 -9.22
C ALA A 140 7.24 9.03 -8.77
N LEU A 141 5.98 8.59 -8.83
CA LEU A 141 4.83 9.37 -8.33
C LEU A 141 4.89 9.60 -6.83
N GLU A 142 5.29 8.60 -6.04
CA GLU A 142 5.52 8.74 -4.60
C GLU A 142 6.60 9.76 -4.27
N ILE A 143 7.72 9.74 -5.00
CA ILE A 143 8.77 10.76 -4.84
C ILE A 143 8.22 12.14 -5.20
N ALA A 144 7.36 12.24 -6.21
CA ALA A 144 6.72 13.49 -6.60
C ALA A 144 5.82 14.05 -5.47
N ARG A 145 4.96 13.21 -4.88
CA ARG A 145 4.14 13.57 -3.71
C ARG A 145 5.02 14.00 -2.54
N ALA A 146 6.09 13.25 -2.25
CA ALA A 146 7.00 13.56 -1.16
C ALA A 146 7.76 14.88 -1.34
N LEU A 147 8.16 15.22 -2.57
CA LEU A 147 8.84 16.49 -2.87
C LEU A 147 7.90 17.70 -2.91
N ALA A 148 6.59 17.48 -3.09
CA ALA A 148 5.57 18.52 -3.01
C ALA A 148 5.34 19.02 -1.57
N GLU A 149 5.72 18.22 -0.56
CA GLU A 149 5.61 18.60 0.84
C GLU A 149 6.50 19.81 1.18
N PRO A 150 6.03 20.79 1.98
CA PRO A 150 6.77 22.03 2.25
C PRO A 150 8.18 21.83 2.81
N ASP A 151 8.39 20.79 3.63
CA ASP A 151 9.68 20.50 4.25
C ASP A 151 10.68 19.83 3.28
N ASN A 152 10.20 19.33 2.14
CA ASN A 152 10.96 18.63 1.11
C ASN A 152 11.08 19.41 -0.21
N ALA A 153 10.47 20.60 -0.29
CA ALA A 153 10.41 21.41 -1.50
C ALA A 153 11.81 21.59 -2.15
N PRO A 154 11.94 21.32 -3.46
CA PRO A 154 13.25 21.21 -4.08
C PRO A 154 13.88 22.58 -4.39
N ARG A 155 15.22 22.63 -4.38
CA ARG A 155 15.98 23.83 -4.81
C ARG A 155 16.22 23.83 -6.31
N ARG A 156 16.59 22.66 -6.86
CA ARG A 156 16.63 22.37 -8.29
C ARG A 156 15.22 22.10 -8.82
N SER A 157 15.01 22.32 -10.11
CA SER A 157 13.77 21.85 -10.74
C SER A 157 13.83 20.33 -10.89
N VAL A 158 12.69 19.67 -10.79
CA VAL A 158 12.58 18.21 -10.95
C VAL A 158 11.77 17.90 -12.18
N VAL A 159 12.31 17.07 -13.06
CA VAL A 159 11.62 16.57 -14.25
C VAL A 159 11.15 15.15 -13.96
N PHE A 160 9.83 14.95 -13.91
CA PHE A 160 9.24 13.63 -13.92
C PHE A 160 9.04 13.22 -15.38
N ALA A 161 9.76 12.18 -15.80
CA ALA A 161 9.78 11.72 -17.18
C ALA A 161 9.23 10.29 -17.26
N PHE A 162 8.05 10.16 -17.85
CA PHE A 162 7.43 8.86 -18.11
C PHE A 162 7.53 8.52 -19.59
N TRP A 163 8.30 7.49 -19.89
CA TRP A 163 8.65 7.10 -21.26
C TRP A 163 7.58 6.18 -21.86
N ASP A 164 7.33 6.35 -23.16
CA ASP A 164 6.49 5.45 -23.96
C ASP A 164 7.38 4.66 -24.92
N SER A 165 6.93 3.49 -25.37
CA SER A 165 7.67 2.63 -26.29
C SER A 165 9.10 2.26 -25.82
N GLU A 166 9.31 2.05 -24.52
CA GLU A 166 10.57 1.47 -23.99
C GLU A 166 10.72 0.04 -24.49
N GLU A 167 9.63 -0.72 -24.45
CA GLU A 167 9.60 -2.15 -24.79
C GLU A 167 9.85 -2.41 -26.28
N ASP A 168 9.65 -1.39 -27.11
CA ASP A 168 9.97 -1.37 -28.54
C ASP A 168 11.43 -0.99 -28.82
N GLY A 169 12.26 -0.83 -27.78
CA GLY A 169 13.69 -0.52 -27.87
C GLY A 169 14.03 0.92 -27.52
N LEU A 170 13.60 1.39 -26.34
CA LEU A 170 13.93 2.70 -25.75
C LEU A 170 13.47 3.91 -26.56
N VAL A 171 12.44 3.74 -27.40
CA VAL A 171 12.10 4.73 -28.43
C VAL A 171 11.71 6.07 -27.81
N GLY A 172 10.93 6.09 -26.73
CA GLY A 172 10.50 7.33 -26.09
C GLY A 172 11.64 8.16 -25.56
N SER A 173 12.57 7.56 -24.80
CA SER A 173 13.72 8.29 -24.26
C SER A 173 14.72 8.68 -25.35
N GLU A 174 14.89 7.88 -26.42
CA GLU A 174 15.65 8.28 -27.61
C GLU A 174 15.08 9.52 -28.30
N GLN A 175 13.74 9.60 -28.45
CA GLN A 175 13.09 10.77 -29.04
C GLN A 175 13.21 12.00 -28.14
N TYR A 176 13.12 11.82 -26.82
CA TYR A 176 13.36 12.91 -25.88
C TYR A 176 14.78 13.47 -26.00
N VAL A 177 15.81 12.61 -26.00
CA VAL A 177 17.20 13.05 -26.14
C VAL A 177 17.44 13.78 -27.46
N ALA A 178 16.74 13.40 -28.53
CA ALA A 178 16.85 14.06 -29.84
C ALA A 178 16.20 15.45 -29.91
N ASP A 179 15.10 15.66 -29.18
CA ASP A 179 14.37 16.94 -29.10
C ASP A 179 13.94 17.24 -27.65
N PRO A 180 14.90 17.60 -26.78
CA PRO A 180 14.65 17.62 -25.34
C PRO A 180 13.85 18.86 -24.92
N LEU A 181 12.88 18.66 -24.02
CA LEU A 181 12.03 19.74 -23.51
C LEU A 181 12.70 20.58 -22.40
N VAL A 182 13.75 20.04 -21.76
CA VAL A 182 14.70 20.82 -20.94
C VAL A 182 16.12 20.56 -21.45
N PRO A 183 17.07 21.51 -21.32
CA PRO A 183 18.42 21.30 -21.82
C PRO A 183 19.11 20.12 -21.11
N LEU A 184 19.66 19.18 -21.89
CA LEU A 184 20.37 18.02 -21.33
C LEU A 184 21.64 18.43 -20.58
N GLU A 185 22.32 19.50 -21.02
CA GLU A 185 23.47 20.06 -20.32
C GLU A 185 23.18 20.63 -18.92
N ASP A 186 21.91 21.00 -18.67
CA ASP A 186 21.44 21.50 -17.38
C ASP A 186 20.80 20.37 -16.53
N THR A 187 20.73 19.15 -17.07
CA THR A 187 20.28 17.96 -16.34
C THR A 187 21.43 17.37 -15.52
N VAL A 188 21.34 17.54 -14.20
CA VAL A 188 22.37 17.20 -13.22
C VAL A 188 22.52 15.69 -13.03
N ALA A 189 21.40 14.97 -13.03
CA ALA A 189 21.36 13.51 -12.93
C ALA A 189 20.00 12.96 -13.36
N TYR A 190 19.97 11.67 -13.69
CA TYR A 190 18.76 10.89 -13.94
C TYR A 190 18.64 9.71 -12.96
N ILE A 191 17.49 9.59 -12.29
CA ILE A 191 17.10 8.42 -11.51
C ILE A 191 16.08 7.63 -12.34
N ASN A 192 16.47 6.43 -12.76
CA ASN A 192 15.64 5.50 -13.54
C ASN A 192 15.08 4.38 -12.66
N PHE A 193 13.82 4.03 -12.83
CA PHE A 193 13.19 2.86 -12.22
C PHE A 193 12.71 1.90 -13.29
N ASP A 194 13.14 0.64 -13.22
CA ASP A 194 12.70 -0.44 -14.12
C ASP A 194 13.20 -1.80 -13.58
N ILE A 195 12.28 -2.75 -13.69
CA ILE A 195 11.55 -3.53 -12.72
C ILE A 195 11.79 -3.20 -11.24
N LEU A 196 10.73 -2.84 -10.51
CA LEU A 196 10.71 -2.72 -9.05
C LEU A 196 9.64 -3.63 -8.41
N GLY A 197 9.74 -3.85 -7.10
CA GLY A 197 8.79 -4.67 -6.35
C GLY A 197 8.77 -6.15 -6.75
N SER A 198 9.78 -6.62 -7.49
CA SER A 198 9.84 -8.00 -7.98
C SER A 198 10.85 -8.82 -7.19
N ASN A 199 10.60 -10.11 -7.03
CA ASN A 199 11.52 -11.03 -6.36
C ASN A 199 12.11 -12.03 -7.35
N LEU A 200 13.42 -12.19 -7.35
CA LEU A 200 14.11 -13.15 -8.24
C LEU A 200 14.02 -14.58 -7.71
N LEU A 201 14.09 -14.75 -6.38
CA LEU A 201 14.04 -16.02 -5.65
C LEU A 201 13.58 -15.75 -4.19
N PRO A 202 13.07 -16.76 -3.46
CA PRO A 202 12.72 -16.61 -2.04
C PRO A 202 13.86 -16.10 -1.14
N SER A 203 15.10 -16.55 -1.37
CA SER A 203 16.28 -16.05 -0.63
C SER A 203 16.74 -14.65 -1.04
N LEU A 204 16.28 -14.15 -2.19
CA LEU A 204 16.65 -12.85 -2.76
C LEU A 204 15.60 -11.76 -2.55
N ARG A 205 14.56 -12.01 -1.74
CA ARG A 205 13.48 -11.02 -1.50
C ARG A 205 13.95 -9.69 -0.96
N THR A 206 15.03 -9.72 -0.18
CA THR A 206 15.64 -8.50 0.38
C THR A 206 16.77 -7.94 -0.48
N THR A 207 16.90 -8.37 -1.75
CA THR A 207 17.96 -7.92 -2.67
C THR A 207 17.38 -7.04 -3.76
N SER A 208 18.06 -5.94 -4.09
CA SER A 208 17.77 -5.08 -5.24
C SER A 208 19.08 -4.55 -5.84
N PHE A 209 19.04 -3.75 -6.89
CA PHE A 209 20.23 -3.23 -7.56
C PHE A 209 20.18 -1.72 -7.78
N ALA A 210 21.32 -1.05 -7.62
CA ALA A 210 21.55 0.33 -8.03
C ALA A 210 22.67 0.34 -9.08
N ILE A 211 22.31 0.59 -10.32
CA ILE A 211 23.16 0.40 -11.50
C ILE A 211 23.64 1.76 -12.01
N ALA A 212 24.87 1.84 -12.51
CA ALA A 212 25.44 3.00 -13.22
C ALA A 212 25.80 4.24 -12.38
N ALA A 213 25.72 4.20 -11.05
CA ALA A 213 26.06 5.33 -10.19
C ALA A 213 27.50 5.86 -10.39
N GLU A 214 28.43 5.02 -10.86
CA GLU A 214 29.80 5.42 -11.20
C GLU A 214 29.88 6.44 -12.33
N THR A 215 28.82 6.57 -13.15
CA THR A 215 28.74 7.55 -14.24
C THR A 215 28.76 9.00 -13.73
N GLY A 216 28.30 9.25 -12.50
CA GLY A 216 28.33 10.58 -11.86
C GLY A 216 29.56 10.85 -10.99
N GLY A 217 30.50 9.89 -10.94
CA GLY A 217 31.74 9.97 -10.19
C GLY A 217 31.58 9.78 -8.67
N PRO A 218 32.69 9.87 -7.91
CA PRO A 218 32.72 9.48 -6.51
C PRO A 218 31.70 10.19 -5.58
N PRO A 219 31.38 11.48 -5.75
CA PRO A 219 30.33 12.12 -4.94
C PRO A 219 28.95 11.52 -5.17
N PHE A 220 28.64 11.09 -6.40
CA PHE A 220 27.36 10.47 -6.72
C PHE A 220 27.30 9.04 -6.19
N GLU A 221 28.36 8.24 -6.38
CA GLU A 221 28.48 6.91 -5.78
C GLU A 221 28.29 6.95 -4.26
N ALA A 222 28.93 7.90 -3.57
CA ALA A 222 28.79 8.04 -2.13
C ALA A 222 27.37 8.44 -1.68
N ALA A 223 26.65 9.21 -2.50
CA ALA A 223 25.27 9.59 -2.24
C ALA A 223 24.33 8.38 -2.38
N VAL A 224 24.52 7.59 -3.44
CA VAL A 224 23.79 6.33 -3.66
C VAL A 224 24.09 5.34 -2.54
N ASP A 225 25.36 5.15 -2.16
CA ASP A 225 25.76 4.25 -1.07
C ASP A 225 25.15 4.69 0.29
N ALA A 226 25.07 6.00 0.54
CA ALA A 226 24.44 6.53 1.75
C ALA A 226 22.93 6.30 1.78
N ALA A 227 22.26 6.51 0.64
CA ALA A 227 20.83 6.27 0.49
C ALA A 227 20.49 4.78 0.65
N ILE A 228 21.27 3.89 0.04
CA ILE A 228 21.17 2.44 0.21
C ILE A 228 21.31 2.06 1.70
N GLY A 229 22.33 2.61 2.38
CA GLY A 229 22.60 2.32 3.78
C GLY A 229 21.56 2.87 4.78
N ALA A 230 20.59 3.65 4.33
CA ALA A 230 19.50 4.17 5.15
C ALA A 230 18.37 3.15 5.36
N GLU A 231 18.25 2.17 4.46
CA GLU A 231 17.22 1.14 4.48
C GLU A 231 17.82 -0.27 4.71
N PRO A 232 17.05 -1.23 5.26
CA PRO A 232 17.55 -2.58 5.51
C PRO A 232 17.59 -3.46 4.24
N LEU A 233 17.05 -2.97 3.11
CA LEU A 233 17.12 -3.64 1.81
C LEU A 233 18.58 -3.79 1.36
N GLN A 234 18.97 -5.00 0.98
CA GLN A 234 20.33 -5.35 0.54
C GLN A 234 20.56 -4.94 -0.93
N THR A 235 20.39 -3.66 -1.23
CA THR A 235 20.60 -3.11 -2.57
C THR A 235 22.08 -3.17 -2.95
N GLN A 236 22.39 -3.85 -4.05
CA GLN A 236 23.74 -4.04 -4.55
C GLN A 236 24.06 -2.97 -5.61
N ARG A 237 25.11 -2.17 -5.37
CA ARG A 237 25.60 -1.25 -6.39
C ARG A 237 26.48 -1.97 -7.40
N VAL A 238 26.18 -1.80 -8.69
CA VAL A 238 26.94 -2.41 -9.79
C VAL A 238 27.13 -1.45 -10.96
N SER A 239 28.19 -1.67 -11.75
CA SER A 239 28.50 -0.84 -12.92
C SER A 239 27.42 -0.89 -13.99
N SER A 240 27.34 0.16 -14.81
CA SER A 240 26.30 0.40 -15.82
C SER A 240 26.09 -0.78 -16.78
N ILE A 241 27.15 -1.52 -17.10
CA ILE A 241 27.10 -2.66 -18.02
C ILE A 241 26.20 -3.80 -17.53
N PHE A 242 25.97 -3.91 -16.21
CA PHE A 242 25.19 -5.00 -15.63
C PHE A 242 23.67 -4.82 -15.80
N GLY A 243 23.21 -3.59 -16.02
CA GLY A 243 21.86 -3.34 -16.55
C GLY A 243 21.74 -3.61 -18.06
N GLN A 244 22.81 -4.10 -18.70
CA GLN A 244 22.88 -4.48 -20.12
C GLN A 244 22.43 -3.41 -21.12
N PHE A 245 22.32 -2.15 -20.68
CA PHE A 245 21.75 -1.04 -21.42
C PHE A 245 20.34 -1.34 -21.99
N ARG A 246 19.52 -2.09 -21.24
CA ARG A 246 18.16 -2.50 -21.63
C ARG A 246 17.07 -1.70 -20.88
N SER A 247 17.31 -0.43 -20.61
CA SER A 247 16.35 0.50 -20.00
C SER A 247 16.78 1.95 -20.28
N ASP A 248 15.90 2.92 -20.04
CA ASP A 248 16.06 4.31 -20.47
C ASP A 248 17.29 5.02 -19.89
N TYR A 249 17.82 4.58 -18.75
CA TYR A 249 19.07 5.15 -18.21
C TYR A 249 20.23 5.12 -19.23
N ALA A 250 20.22 4.14 -20.14
CA ALA A 250 21.23 3.99 -21.17
C ALA A 250 21.21 5.14 -22.20
N THR A 251 20.02 5.59 -22.61
CA THR A 251 19.88 6.69 -23.58
C THR A 251 20.39 8.00 -22.99
N LEU A 252 20.10 8.25 -21.71
CA LEU A 252 20.55 9.43 -20.97
C LEU A 252 22.06 9.42 -20.69
N ILE A 253 22.65 8.26 -20.32
CA ILE A 253 24.12 8.14 -20.18
C ILE A 253 24.81 8.44 -21.51
N ASN A 254 24.30 7.90 -22.62
CA ASN A 254 24.84 8.16 -23.97
C ASN A 254 24.71 9.64 -24.37
N ALA A 255 23.72 10.34 -23.84
CA ALA A 255 23.52 11.77 -24.03
C ALA A 255 24.38 12.65 -23.09
N GLY A 256 25.13 12.04 -22.16
CA GLY A 256 26.03 12.73 -21.24
C GLY A 256 25.42 13.10 -19.89
N VAL A 257 24.26 12.56 -19.54
CA VAL A 257 23.62 12.75 -18.24
C VAL A 257 24.05 11.63 -17.29
N PRO A 258 24.64 11.94 -16.11
CA PRO A 258 24.90 10.94 -15.08
C PRO A 258 23.61 10.26 -14.61
N SER A 259 23.63 8.95 -14.46
CA SER A 259 22.41 8.19 -14.12
C SER A 259 22.63 7.19 -13.00
N VAL A 260 21.57 6.92 -12.23
CA VAL A 260 21.45 5.69 -11.45
C VAL A 260 20.17 4.98 -11.86
N PHE A 261 20.25 3.67 -12.00
CA PHE A 261 19.15 2.81 -12.40
C PHE A 261 18.83 1.82 -11.27
N PHE A 262 17.66 1.96 -10.65
CA PHE A 262 17.17 1.03 -9.65
C PHE A 262 16.35 -0.08 -10.29
N SER A 263 16.71 -1.33 -9.98
CA SER A 263 16.13 -2.51 -10.60
C SER A 263 16.17 -3.73 -9.70
N ASP A 264 15.20 -4.63 -9.88
CA ASP A 264 15.21 -6.00 -9.34
C ASP A 264 15.67 -7.05 -10.35
N SER A 265 16.09 -6.65 -11.56
CA SER A 265 16.42 -7.53 -12.68
C SER A 265 15.21 -8.35 -13.17
N THR A 266 15.38 -9.02 -14.31
CA THR A 266 14.31 -9.83 -14.94
C THR A 266 14.11 -11.18 -14.24
N GLY A 267 12.97 -11.36 -13.58
CA GLY A 267 12.53 -12.61 -12.97
C GLY A 267 11.69 -13.50 -13.91
N PRO A 268 11.14 -14.62 -13.41
CA PRO A 268 10.27 -15.52 -14.19
C PRO A 268 8.98 -14.89 -14.72
N CYS A 269 8.48 -13.86 -14.05
CA CYS A 269 7.24 -13.15 -14.41
C CYS A 269 7.43 -12.10 -15.50
N TYR A 270 8.68 -11.73 -15.81
CA TYR A 270 9.00 -10.71 -16.80
C TYR A 270 8.42 -11.07 -18.18
N HIS A 271 7.68 -10.14 -18.78
CA HIS A 271 7.04 -10.31 -20.09
C HIS A 271 6.11 -11.53 -20.17
N THR A 272 5.35 -11.76 -19.10
CA THR A 272 4.26 -12.73 -19.07
C THR A 272 2.93 -12.09 -18.64
N THR A 273 1.82 -12.77 -18.88
CA THR A 273 0.51 -12.39 -18.33
C THR A 273 0.44 -12.55 -16.81
N ASP A 274 1.43 -13.21 -16.19
CA ASP A 274 1.49 -13.39 -14.74
C ASP A 274 2.21 -12.22 -14.01
N ASP A 275 2.70 -11.20 -14.74
CA ASP A 275 3.18 -9.94 -14.14
C ASP A 275 2.02 -9.07 -13.67
N GLU A 276 1.38 -9.56 -12.61
CA GLU A 276 0.15 -9.07 -12.04
C GLU A 276 0.36 -8.34 -10.70
N LEU A 277 -0.64 -7.55 -10.29
CA LEU A 277 -0.62 -6.85 -9.00
C LEU A 277 -0.27 -7.78 -7.82
N GLY A 278 -0.72 -9.03 -7.90
CA GLY A 278 -0.52 -10.06 -6.88
C GLY A 278 0.93 -10.52 -6.70
N ILE A 279 1.86 -10.19 -7.60
CA ILE A 279 3.28 -10.55 -7.46
C ILE A 279 4.15 -9.39 -6.96
N VAL A 280 3.58 -8.20 -6.78
CA VAL A 280 4.31 -7.01 -6.35
C VAL A 280 4.56 -7.03 -4.85
N ASP A 281 5.83 -7.05 -4.46
CA ASP A 281 6.26 -6.94 -3.06
C ASP A 281 6.25 -5.47 -2.63
N PHE A 282 5.10 -5.00 -2.14
CA PHE A 282 4.94 -3.61 -1.73
C PHE A 282 5.83 -3.18 -0.56
N ALA A 283 6.23 -4.11 0.32
CA ALA A 283 7.16 -3.82 1.41
C ALA A 283 8.58 -3.59 0.87
N LYS A 284 8.98 -4.35 -0.15
CA LYS A 284 10.21 -4.10 -0.89
C LYS A 284 10.14 -2.80 -1.70
N LEU A 285 9.04 -2.57 -2.43
CA LEU A 285 8.82 -1.35 -3.22
C LEU A 285 8.88 -0.09 -2.36
N GLN A 286 8.33 -0.14 -1.14
CA GLN A 286 8.42 0.97 -0.18
C GLN A 286 9.88 1.29 0.16
N GLN A 287 10.70 0.29 0.47
CA GLN A 287 12.13 0.48 0.76
C GLN A 287 12.91 0.99 -0.46
N GLN A 288 12.62 0.47 -1.66
CA GLN A 288 13.22 0.97 -2.91
C GLN A 288 12.90 2.44 -3.14
N THR A 289 11.64 2.80 -2.95
CA THR A 289 11.15 4.18 -3.07
C THR A 289 11.80 5.08 -2.03
N ALA A 290 11.98 4.61 -0.79
CA ALA A 290 12.65 5.36 0.27
C ALA A 290 14.14 5.62 -0.02
N ILE A 291 14.87 4.62 -0.52
CA ILE A 291 16.26 4.78 -0.97
C ILE A 291 16.32 5.85 -2.07
N ALA A 292 15.46 5.73 -3.07
CA ALA A 292 15.46 6.66 -4.19
C ALA A 292 15.02 8.07 -3.79
N LEU A 293 14.08 8.21 -2.84
CA LEU A 293 13.66 9.49 -2.28
C LEU A 293 14.80 10.16 -1.51
N ASP A 294 15.56 9.43 -0.69
CA ASP A 294 16.72 10.02 0.01
C ASP A 294 17.75 10.55 -0.98
N LEU A 295 18.05 9.78 -2.05
CA LEU A 295 18.92 10.24 -3.11
C LEU A 295 18.34 11.47 -3.84
N ALA A 296 17.05 11.44 -4.20
CA ALA A 296 16.37 12.54 -4.85
C ALA A 296 16.46 13.81 -4.00
N LEU A 297 16.19 13.73 -2.69
CA LEU A 297 16.33 14.86 -1.76
C LEU A 297 17.76 15.42 -1.75
N GLN A 298 18.78 14.56 -1.70
CA GLN A 298 20.19 14.99 -1.76
C GLN A 298 20.56 15.71 -3.06
N LEU A 299 20.01 15.25 -4.20
CA LEU A 299 20.22 15.89 -5.50
C LEU A 299 19.42 17.19 -5.62
N THR A 300 18.13 17.20 -5.29
CA THR A 300 17.25 18.35 -5.51
C THR A 300 17.53 19.50 -4.56
N ASN A 301 18.08 19.24 -3.37
CA ASN A 301 18.49 20.29 -2.43
C ASN A 301 19.91 20.87 -2.71
N GLY A 302 20.66 20.29 -3.65
CA GLY A 302 22.00 20.74 -4.01
C GLY A 302 23.14 20.21 -3.12
N SER A 303 22.89 19.21 -2.26
CA SER A 303 23.93 18.61 -1.40
C SER A 303 24.96 17.81 -2.21
N VAL A 304 24.52 17.26 -3.34
CA VAL A 304 25.35 16.50 -4.27
C VAL A 304 25.17 17.10 -5.67
N THR A 305 26.27 17.24 -6.41
CA THR A 305 26.24 17.65 -7.82
C THR A 305 27.13 16.66 -8.59
N PRO A 306 26.53 15.65 -9.23
CA PRO A 306 27.25 14.68 -10.04
C PRO A 306 27.99 15.34 -11.19
N SER A 307 29.01 14.64 -11.70
CA SER A 307 29.73 15.07 -12.89
C SER A 307 30.08 13.85 -13.71
N LEU A 308 29.72 13.88 -15.00
CA LEU A 308 29.95 12.76 -15.89
C LEU A 308 31.42 12.33 -15.86
N THR A 309 31.64 11.08 -15.50
CA THR A 309 32.97 10.50 -15.32
C THR A 309 33.11 9.26 -16.21
N ALA A 310 34.24 9.16 -16.90
CA ALA A 310 34.57 7.94 -17.62
C ALA A 310 34.92 6.84 -16.60
N ALA A 311 34.09 5.80 -16.55
CA ALA A 311 34.28 4.64 -15.70
C ALA A 311 34.71 3.41 -16.52
N PRO A 312 35.46 2.46 -15.92
CA PRO A 312 35.64 1.14 -16.54
C PRO A 312 34.28 0.43 -16.65
N LEU A 313 34.15 -0.47 -17.63
CA LEU A 313 32.89 -1.21 -17.84
C LEU A 313 32.49 -2.04 -16.62
N ALA A 314 33.47 -2.62 -15.93
CA ALA A 314 33.25 -3.34 -14.68
C ALA A 314 34.47 -3.17 -13.76
N VAL A 315 34.24 -3.26 -12.46
CA VAL A 315 35.21 -3.19 -11.37
C VAL A 315 35.18 -4.45 -10.51
N TYR A 316 36.16 -4.62 -9.62
CA TYR A 316 36.22 -5.78 -8.74
C TYR A 316 35.02 -5.83 -7.78
N GLU A 317 34.53 -4.67 -7.35
CA GLU A 317 33.39 -4.51 -6.48
C GLU A 317 32.11 -5.11 -7.08
N ASP A 318 31.95 -5.08 -8.41
CA ASP A 318 30.85 -5.77 -9.10
C ASP A 318 30.90 -7.28 -8.85
N ALA A 319 32.09 -7.88 -8.87
CA ALA A 319 32.26 -9.31 -8.59
C ALA A 319 31.83 -9.65 -7.16
N VAL A 320 32.11 -8.76 -6.20
CA VAL A 320 31.71 -8.93 -4.79
C VAL A 320 30.21 -8.82 -4.63
N ALA A 321 29.59 -7.81 -5.25
CA ALA A 321 28.14 -7.61 -5.26
C ALA A 321 27.42 -8.83 -5.86
N ILE A 322 27.81 -9.25 -7.06
CA ILE A 322 27.20 -10.39 -7.76
C ILE A 322 27.45 -11.70 -7.01
N ASN A 323 28.64 -11.89 -6.42
CA ASN A 323 28.89 -13.06 -5.58
C ASN A 323 27.94 -13.10 -4.37
N THR A 324 27.63 -11.95 -3.75
CA THR A 324 26.67 -11.88 -2.63
C THR A 324 25.31 -12.42 -3.05
N VAL A 325 24.80 -11.98 -4.20
CA VAL A 325 23.53 -12.47 -4.78
C VAL A 325 23.58 -13.97 -5.07
N VAL A 326 24.67 -14.46 -5.67
CA VAL A 326 24.86 -15.89 -5.95
C VAL A 326 24.83 -16.71 -4.67
N GLN A 327 25.53 -16.28 -3.61
CA GLN A 327 25.61 -17.03 -2.36
C GLN A 327 24.25 -17.12 -1.65
N LEU A 328 23.44 -16.06 -1.70
CA LEU A 328 22.07 -16.09 -1.19
C LEU A 328 21.22 -17.09 -1.98
N GLY A 329 21.26 -17.01 -3.32
CA GLY A 329 20.49 -17.88 -4.22
C GLY A 329 20.80 -19.37 -4.11
N LEU A 330 21.93 -19.77 -3.51
CA LEU A 330 22.25 -21.18 -3.25
C LEU A 330 21.22 -21.88 -2.35
N ALA A 331 20.48 -21.12 -1.53
CA ALA A 331 19.42 -21.65 -0.68
C ALA A 331 18.23 -22.21 -1.48
N ASP A 332 18.04 -21.76 -2.71
CA ASP A 332 16.88 -22.08 -3.55
C ASP A 332 17.24 -23.01 -4.74
N LEU A 333 18.34 -23.76 -4.65
CA LEU A 333 18.81 -24.62 -5.75
C LEU A 333 17.79 -25.69 -6.16
N ASP A 334 16.97 -26.15 -5.22
CA ASP A 334 15.94 -27.17 -5.44
C ASP A 334 14.82 -26.71 -6.39
N ARG A 335 14.69 -25.38 -6.60
CA ARG A 335 13.77 -24.80 -7.58
C ARG A 335 14.22 -24.97 -9.03
N PHE A 336 15.48 -25.29 -9.26
CA PHE A 336 16.04 -25.47 -10.59
C PHE A 336 16.12 -26.94 -10.99
N THR A 337 16.00 -27.22 -12.30
CA THR A 337 16.29 -28.58 -12.81
C THR A 337 17.76 -28.95 -12.54
N PRO A 338 18.11 -30.26 -12.49
CA PRO A 338 19.50 -30.68 -12.24
C PRO A 338 20.54 -30.06 -13.20
N ALA A 339 20.15 -29.80 -14.45
CA ALA A 339 21.03 -29.14 -15.43
C ALA A 339 21.23 -27.64 -15.14
N GLN A 340 20.15 -26.95 -14.74
CA GLN A 340 20.21 -25.55 -14.32
C GLN A 340 21.00 -25.40 -13.01
N GLN A 341 20.79 -26.29 -12.03
CA GLN A 341 21.59 -26.33 -10.79
C GLN A 341 23.09 -26.43 -11.09
N GLN A 342 23.49 -27.33 -12.00
CA GLN A 342 24.89 -27.46 -12.39
C GLN A 342 25.44 -26.18 -13.03
N THR A 343 24.62 -25.50 -13.83
CA THR A 343 25.00 -24.21 -14.43
C THR A 343 25.18 -23.15 -13.36
N PHE A 344 24.20 -22.99 -12.47
CA PHE A 344 24.25 -22.05 -11.34
C PHE A 344 25.51 -22.25 -10.49
N LEU A 345 25.79 -23.49 -10.08
CA LEU A 345 26.98 -23.85 -9.30
C LEU A 345 28.29 -23.58 -10.06
N THR A 346 28.32 -23.83 -11.37
CA THR A 346 29.52 -23.60 -12.18
C THR A 346 29.83 -22.12 -12.30
N VAL A 347 28.81 -21.30 -12.60
CA VAL A 347 28.96 -19.85 -12.69
C VAL A 347 29.31 -19.26 -11.33
N GLY A 348 28.65 -19.71 -10.27
CA GLY A 348 28.94 -19.26 -8.91
C GLY A 348 30.38 -19.52 -8.49
N ALA A 349 30.91 -20.72 -8.77
CA ALA A 349 32.31 -21.04 -8.49
C ALA A 349 33.30 -20.18 -9.29
N GLN A 350 32.95 -19.76 -10.51
CA GLN A 350 33.78 -18.85 -11.32
C GLN A 350 33.82 -17.45 -10.70
N ILE A 351 32.67 -16.92 -10.29
CA ILE A 351 32.56 -15.60 -9.67
C ILE A 351 33.26 -15.59 -8.31
N GLU A 352 33.06 -16.63 -7.50
CA GLU A 352 33.74 -16.81 -6.21
C GLU A 352 35.27 -16.85 -6.39
N ALA A 353 35.76 -17.51 -7.45
CA ALA A 353 37.18 -17.52 -7.76
C ALA A 353 37.74 -16.13 -8.12
N ILE A 354 36.98 -15.30 -8.84
CA ILE A 354 37.35 -13.91 -9.12
C ILE A 354 37.46 -13.12 -7.81
N VAL A 355 36.47 -13.24 -6.91
CA VAL A 355 36.49 -12.57 -5.60
C VAL A 355 37.70 -13.02 -4.77
N ASN A 356 37.96 -14.33 -4.70
CA ASN A 356 39.06 -14.91 -3.93
C ASN A 356 40.46 -14.50 -4.44
N ASN A 357 40.61 -14.22 -5.74
CA ASN A 357 41.86 -13.74 -6.32
C ASN A 357 42.17 -12.27 -5.96
N GLY A 358 41.18 -11.53 -5.46
CA GLY A 358 41.32 -10.18 -4.94
C GLY A 358 41.42 -9.08 -6.02
N PRO A 359 41.30 -7.81 -5.62
CA PRO A 359 41.22 -6.67 -6.56
C PRO A 359 42.47 -6.48 -7.42
N SER A 360 43.65 -6.87 -6.92
CA SER A 360 44.91 -6.78 -7.69
C SER A 360 44.96 -7.72 -8.90
N SER A 361 44.08 -8.73 -8.94
CA SER A 361 44.00 -9.74 -10.00
C SER A 361 42.82 -9.53 -10.93
N PHE A 362 42.03 -8.47 -10.73
CA PHE A 362 40.88 -8.16 -11.57
C PHE A 362 41.33 -7.46 -12.86
N ASP A 363 41.45 -8.24 -13.93
CA ASP A 363 41.83 -7.78 -15.26
C ASP A 363 40.67 -7.90 -16.26
N THR A 364 40.92 -7.57 -17.53
CA THR A 364 39.91 -7.68 -18.60
C THR A 364 39.36 -9.10 -18.77
N ALA A 365 40.15 -10.14 -18.50
CA ALA A 365 39.67 -11.50 -18.60
C ALA A 365 38.69 -11.82 -17.47
N ALA A 366 39.02 -11.42 -16.23
CA ALA A 366 38.12 -11.54 -15.08
C ALA A 366 36.81 -10.77 -15.31
N ALA A 367 36.88 -9.52 -15.79
CA ALA A 367 35.71 -8.72 -16.13
C ALA A 367 34.82 -9.39 -17.18
N ASN A 368 35.40 -9.91 -18.26
CA ASN A 368 34.64 -10.62 -19.30
C ASN A 368 33.99 -11.91 -18.76
N SER A 369 34.68 -12.65 -17.90
CA SER A 369 34.12 -13.84 -17.25
C SER A 369 32.96 -13.50 -16.33
N LEU A 370 33.08 -12.42 -15.54
CA LEU A 370 32.00 -11.94 -14.68
C LEU A 370 30.75 -11.55 -15.49
N LEU A 371 30.92 -10.77 -16.57
CA LEU A 371 29.83 -10.39 -17.47
C LEU A 371 29.13 -11.62 -18.06
N ALA A 372 29.91 -12.55 -18.62
CA ALA A 372 29.37 -13.76 -19.23
C ALA A 372 28.61 -14.62 -18.21
N GLY A 373 29.14 -14.74 -16.98
CA GLY A 373 28.46 -15.44 -15.89
C GLY A 373 27.15 -14.76 -15.48
N SER A 374 27.15 -13.43 -15.38
CA SER A 374 25.97 -12.66 -14.99
C SER A 374 24.82 -12.81 -15.99
N VAL A 375 25.12 -12.77 -17.30
CA VAL A 375 24.12 -13.05 -18.35
C VAL A 375 23.53 -14.45 -18.23
N GLN A 376 24.37 -15.45 -17.90
CA GLN A 376 23.89 -16.82 -17.67
C GLN A 376 22.99 -16.92 -16.44
N LEU A 377 23.32 -16.22 -15.34
CA LEU A 377 22.51 -16.20 -14.13
C LEU A 377 21.15 -15.55 -14.39
N VAL A 378 21.11 -14.39 -15.04
CA VAL A 378 19.86 -13.73 -15.42
C VAL A 378 19.00 -14.67 -16.26
N SER A 379 19.57 -15.29 -17.30
CA SER A 379 18.85 -16.26 -18.12
C SER A 379 18.32 -17.48 -17.36
N LEU A 380 19.01 -17.91 -16.29
CA LEU A 380 18.53 -19.00 -15.43
C LEU A 380 17.35 -18.54 -14.57
N LEU A 381 17.44 -17.33 -14.00
CA LEU A 381 16.42 -16.76 -13.13
C LEU A 381 15.13 -16.45 -13.89
N THR A 382 15.20 -16.08 -15.16
CA THR A 382 14.02 -15.83 -16.01
C THR A 382 13.31 -17.12 -16.47
N ALA A 383 13.97 -18.28 -16.44
CA ALA A 383 13.44 -19.52 -17.03
C ALA A 383 12.47 -20.32 -16.12
N GLY A 384 12.12 -19.81 -14.94
CA GLY A 384 11.27 -20.48 -13.95
C GLY A 384 9.77 -20.30 -14.18
N GLU A 385 8.97 -20.81 -13.23
CA GLU A 385 7.55 -20.45 -13.10
C GLU A 385 7.41 -19.11 -12.37
N CYS A 386 6.42 -18.31 -12.77
CA CYS A 386 6.11 -17.04 -12.11
C CYS A 386 5.36 -17.29 -10.79
N ASP A 387 6.09 -17.23 -9.68
CA ASP A 387 5.53 -17.45 -8.34
C ASP A 387 5.44 -16.17 -7.50
N GLY A 388 5.97 -15.03 -7.99
CA GLY A 388 6.10 -13.74 -7.27
C GLY A 388 7.01 -13.75 -6.02
N PHE A 389 7.23 -14.94 -5.42
CA PHE A 389 7.97 -15.20 -4.20
C PHE A 389 7.61 -14.27 -3.04
N LEU A 390 6.37 -13.80 -2.94
CA LEU A 390 5.99 -12.93 -1.83
C LEU A 390 6.15 -13.66 -0.48
N PRO A 391 6.57 -12.96 0.60
CA PRO A 391 6.31 -13.49 1.93
C PRO A 391 4.80 -13.64 2.09
N PRO A 392 4.32 -14.65 2.85
CA PRO A 392 2.91 -14.72 3.17
C PRO A 392 2.50 -13.39 3.83
N PRO A 393 1.49 -12.68 3.31
CA PRO A 393 1.11 -11.37 3.83
C PRO A 393 0.84 -11.41 5.34
N GLY A 394 1.28 -10.40 6.07
CA GLY A 394 1.03 -10.32 7.51
C GLY A 394 1.30 -8.91 8.04
N GLY A 395 0.75 -8.59 9.20
CA GLY A 395 0.88 -7.26 9.79
C GLY A 395 0.08 -7.10 11.08
N GLU A 396 0.01 -5.86 11.56
CA GLU A 396 -0.83 -5.47 12.70
C GLU A 396 -1.74 -4.31 12.29
N PHE A 397 -2.94 -4.27 12.85
CA PHE A 397 -3.85 -3.14 12.74
C PHE A 397 -4.70 -3.01 14.00
N THR A 398 -5.11 -1.79 14.32
CA THR A 398 -5.95 -1.49 15.48
C THR A 398 -7.38 -1.24 15.04
N ALA A 399 -8.30 -2.02 15.59
CA ALA A 399 -9.74 -1.89 15.38
C ALA A 399 -10.40 -1.24 16.60
N LEU A 400 -11.38 -0.37 16.37
CA LEU A 400 -12.20 0.29 17.38
C LEU A 400 -13.67 -0.09 17.15
N THR A 401 -14.39 -0.44 18.21
CA THR A 401 -15.86 -0.47 18.20
C THR A 401 -16.38 0.61 19.13
N TYR A 402 -17.37 1.37 18.68
CA TYR A 402 -17.89 2.49 19.45
C TYR A 402 -19.35 2.82 19.15
N ASN A 403 -20.21 2.66 20.16
CA ASN A 403 -21.55 3.23 20.16
C ASN A 403 -21.44 4.74 20.49
N VAL A 404 -21.78 5.60 19.51
CA VAL A 404 -21.60 7.06 19.64
C VAL A 404 -22.79 7.77 20.28
N ALA A 405 -23.78 7.04 20.79
CA ALA A 405 -24.98 7.57 21.43
C ALA A 405 -25.70 8.64 20.58
N GLY A 406 -25.79 8.39 19.27
CA GLY A 406 -26.19 9.37 18.26
C GLY A 406 -27.69 9.67 18.19
N LEU A 407 -28.48 9.22 19.18
CA LEU A 407 -29.87 9.62 19.34
C LEU A 407 -29.99 11.15 19.43
N PRO A 408 -31.11 11.76 19.01
CA PRO A 408 -31.28 13.20 19.17
C PRO A 408 -31.08 13.62 20.64
N ALA A 409 -30.40 14.74 20.89
CA ALA A 409 -30.02 15.20 22.25
C ALA A 409 -31.17 15.19 23.30
N PRO A 410 -32.44 15.49 22.97
CA PRO A 410 -33.54 15.37 23.94
C PRO A 410 -33.87 13.93 24.38
N LEU A 411 -33.42 12.93 23.63
CA LEU A 411 -33.66 11.50 23.82
C LEU A 411 -32.39 10.72 24.17
N SER A 412 -31.21 11.29 23.91
CA SER A 412 -29.92 10.66 24.23
C SER A 412 -29.59 10.76 25.72
N GLY A 413 -28.86 9.76 26.22
CA GLY A 413 -28.21 9.80 27.53
C GLY A 413 -26.99 10.72 27.57
N SER A 414 -26.53 11.21 26.41
CA SER A 414 -25.36 12.07 26.23
C SER A 414 -25.70 13.39 25.48
N ASP A 415 -24.68 14.18 25.11
CA ASP A 415 -24.83 15.39 24.28
C ASP A 415 -24.18 15.19 22.90
N PRO A 416 -24.83 14.45 21.97
CA PRO A 416 -24.23 14.11 20.70
C PRO A 416 -24.03 15.32 19.77
N GLU A 417 -24.76 16.43 19.98
CA GLU A 417 -24.53 17.67 19.23
C GLU A 417 -23.16 18.28 19.57
N ALA A 418 -22.79 18.28 20.86
CA ALA A 418 -21.50 18.74 21.33
C ALA A 418 -20.37 17.72 21.14
N ASN A 419 -20.68 16.43 21.31
CA ASN A 419 -19.67 15.37 21.39
C ASN A 419 -19.22 14.86 20.02
N THR A 420 -20.12 14.76 19.02
CA THR A 420 -19.78 14.22 17.70
C THR A 420 -18.62 14.95 17.01
N PRO A 421 -18.53 16.31 17.04
CA PRO A 421 -17.38 17.04 16.52
C PRO A 421 -16.03 16.72 17.19
N ILE A 422 -16.05 16.23 18.45
CA ILE A 422 -14.86 15.80 19.19
C ILE A 422 -14.52 14.35 18.85
N ILE A 423 -15.54 13.48 18.76
CA ILE A 423 -15.38 12.06 18.41
C ILE A 423 -14.73 11.91 17.03
N GLY A 424 -15.24 12.62 16.01
CA GLY A 424 -14.83 12.44 14.61
C GLY A 424 -13.31 12.41 14.38
N PRO A 425 -12.56 13.44 14.81
CA PRO A 425 -11.10 13.45 14.68
C PRO A 425 -10.37 12.32 15.41
N LEU A 426 -10.85 11.88 16.58
CA LEU A 426 -10.23 10.82 17.38
C LEU A 426 -10.32 9.44 16.71
N LEU A 427 -11.34 9.22 15.87
CA LEU A 427 -11.49 7.97 15.13
C LEU A 427 -10.31 7.71 14.17
N ASN A 428 -9.59 8.75 13.75
CA ASN A 428 -8.49 8.65 12.77
C ASN A 428 -7.24 7.91 13.28
N ASP A 429 -7.14 7.69 14.59
CA ASP A 429 -6.03 6.97 15.23
C ASP A 429 -6.15 5.44 15.09
N TYR A 430 -7.23 4.94 14.48
CA TYR A 430 -7.53 3.52 14.32
C TYR A 430 -7.61 3.16 12.83
N GLU A 431 -7.21 1.95 12.43
CA GLU A 431 -7.26 1.52 11.04
C GLU A 431 -8.64 1.00 10.62
N LEU A 432 -9.40 0.43 11.56
CA LEU A 432 -10.75 -0.09 11.37
C LEU A 432 -11.67 0.44 12.48
N VAL A 433 -12.74 1.15 12.12
CA VAL A 433 -13.69 1.71 13.08
C VAL A 433 -15.09 1.18 12.79
N LEU A 434 -15.72 0.55 13.78
CA LEU A 434 -17.09 0.04 13.74
C LEU A 434 -17.98 0.91 14.64
N LEU A 435 -18.86 1.70 14.02
CA LEU A 435 -19.74 2.65 14.71
C LEU A 435 -21.14 2.08 14.87
N GLN A 436 -21.73 2.24 16.05
CA GLN A 436 -23.15 1.98 16.34
C GLN A 436 -23.83 3.30 16.69
N GLU A 437 -25.16 3.37 16.50
CA GLU A 437 -25.97 4.59 16.68
C GLU A 437 -25.48 5.80 15.85
N SER A 438 -24.79 5.54 14.75
CA SER A 438 -24.27 6.58 13.86
C SER A 438 -25.26 6.80 12.72
N TRP A 439 -26.21 7.73 12.88
CA TRP A 439 -27.27 7.97 11.90
C TRP A 439 -27.07 9.26 11.11
N GLN A 440 -27.38 9.21 9.81
CA GLN A 440 -27.30 10.37 8.91
C GLN A 440 -28.56 11.25 9.02
N THR A 441 -28.40 12.56 9.24
CA THR A 441 -29.53 13.50 9.13
C THR A 441 -29.99 13.53 7.67
N PRO A 442 -31.28 13.26 7.36
CA PRO A 442 -31.78 13.30 5.99
C PRO A 442 -31.85 14.75 5.48
N GLU A 443 -31.62 14.97 4.18
CA GLU A 443 -31.75 16.29 3.56
C GLU A 443 -32.80 16.28 2.42
N PRO A 444 -33.87 17.09 2.49
CA PRO A 444 -34.20 18.04 3.56
C PRO A 444 -34.60 17.35 4.87
N ASN A 445 -34.22 17.93 6.02
CA ASN A 445 -34.50 17.34 7.33
C ASN A 445 -35.99 17.34 7.69
N GLY A 446 -36.65 16.20 7.49
CA GLY A 446 -38.05 15.97 7.86
C GLY A 446 -38.31 15.88 9.36
N LEU A 447 -37.27 15.84 10.19
CA LEU A 447 -37.33 15.68 11.65
C LEU A 447 -37.02 16.98 12.42
N ASP A 448 -36.84 18.12 11.74
CA ASP A 448 -36.56 19.43 12.37
C ASP A 448 -37.48 19.72 13.59
N PRO A 449 -36.92 20.07 14.77
CA PRO A 449 -35.53 20.42 15.08
C PRO A 449 -34.60 19.25 15.48
N LEU A 450 -35.03 17.99 15.35
CA LEU A 450 -34.22 16.84 15.72
C LEU A 450 -33.17 16.52 14.64
N ARG A 451 -31.96 16.15 15.08
CA ARG A 451 -30.82 15.80 14.22
C ARG A 451 -30.08 14.58 14.75
N VAL A 452 -29.37 13.92 13.83
CA VAL A 452 -28.51 12.74 14.05
C VAL A 452 -27.23 12.91 13.21
N TYR A 453 -26.05 12.64 13.77
CA TYR A 453 -24.85 13.41 13.44
C TYR A 453 -23.79 12.70 12.57
N HIS A 454 -24.13 11.64 11.83
CA HIS A 454 -23.13 10.89 11.05
C HIS A 454 -22.33 11.76 10.07
N GLU A 455 -22.95 12.75 9.43
CA GLU A 455 -22.26 13.64 8.49
C GLU A 455 -21.06 14.38 9.11
N ILE A 456 -21.09 14.61 10.43
CA ILE A 456 -20.01 15.26 11.16
C ILE A 456 -18.82 14.30 11.33
N LEU A 457 -19.11 13.04 11.67
CA LEU A 457 -18.09 11.99 11.77
C LEU A 457 -17.42 11.75 10.41
N ALA A 458 -18.24 11.61 9.35
CA ALA A 458 -17.75 11.39 7.99
C ALA A 458 -16.88 12.55 7.49
N ALA A 459 -17.29 13.79 7.75
CA ALA A 459 -16.54 14.99 7.35
C ALA A 459 -15.18 15.15 8.07
N ALA A 460 -15.03 14.59 9.27
CA ALA A 460 -13.79 14.63 10.04
C ALA A 460 -12.84 13.45 9.77
N SER A 461 -13.32 12.44 9.03
CA SER A 461 -12.59 11.20 8.81
C SER A 461 -11.53 11.34 7.71
N THR A 462 -10.36 10.74 7.96
CA THR A 462 -9.23 10.61 7.03
C THR A 462 -9.11 9.20 6.44
N HIS A 463 -10.05 8.31 6.77
CA HIS A 463 -10.07 6.94 6.29
C HIS A 463 -10.42 6.89 4.80
N SER A 464 -9.70 6.05 4.07
CA SER A 464 -9.85 5.88 2.62
C SER A 464 -11.22 5.31 2.22
N PHE A 465 -11.84 4.51 3.10
CA PHE A 465 -13.13 3.89 2.84
C PHE A 465 -14.11 4.15 3.98
N GLN A 466 -15.31 4.60 3.63
CA GLN A 466 -16.40 4.87 4.55
C GLN A 466 -17.67 4.18 4.04
N SER A 467 -18.41 3.53 4.93
CA SER A 467 -19.71 2.96 4.56
C SER A 467 -20.71 4.06 4.25
N VAL A 468 -21.54 3.84 3.22
CA VAL A 468 -22.71 4.69 2.98
C VAL A 468 -23.76 4.44 4.07
N PRO A 469 -24.23 5.46 4.80
CA PRO A 469 -25.28 5.30 5.80
C PRO A 469 -26.59 4.79 5.20
N ALA A 470 -27.30 3.95 5.96
CA ALA A 470 -28.65 3.55 5.59
C ALA A 470 -29.62 4.75 5.65
N GLU A 471 -30.59 4.78 4.72
CA GLU A 471 -31.62 5.81 4.71
C GLU A 471 -32.54 5.70 5.93
N GLN A 472 -32.93 6.84 6.49
CA GLN A 472 -33.84 6.87 7.64
C GLN A 472 -35.25 6.39 7.21
N PRO A 473 -35.85 5.41 7.92
CA PRO A 473 -37.17 4.90 7.57
C PRO A 473 -38.30 5.89 7.90
N LEU A 474 -38.13 6.75 8.91
CA LEU A 474 -39.11 7.78 9.31
C LEU A 474 -40.56 7.24 9.47
N GLY A 475 -40.69 6.00 9.96
CA GLY A 475 -41.96 5.28 10.13
C GLY A 475 -42.62 4.80 8.83
N THR A 476 -41.92 4.88 7.70
CA THR A 476 -42.47 4.53 6.37
C THR A 476 -42.19 3.10 5.95
N ASP A 477 -41.29 2.40 6.64
CA ASP A 477 -40.95 1.03 6.29
C ASP A 477 -42.07 0.06 6.73
N PRO A 478 -42.66 -0.72 5.79
CA PRO A 478 -43.77 -1.61 6.10
C PRO A 478 -43.39 -2.82 6.97
N SER A 479 -42.10 -3.18 7.06
CA SER A 479 -41.61 -4.27 7.89
C SER A 479 -41.56 -3.88 9.37
N ARG A 480 -41.23 -2.62 9.67
CA ARG A 480 -41.21 -2.05 11.04
C ARG A 480 -41.76 -0.61 11.01
N PRO A 481 -43.09 -0.42 10.95
CA PRO A 481 -43.70 0.91 10.80
C PRO A 481 -43.45 1.89 11.95
N THR A 482 -42.93 1.39 13.08
CA THR A 482 -42.55 2.19 14.24
C THR A 482 -41.12 2.73 14.16
N ALA A 483 -40.27 2.16 13.30
CA ALA A 483 -38.87 2.56 13.19
C ALA A 483 -38.77 3.95 12.58
N GLN A 484 -38.17 4.88 13.34
CA GLN A 484 -37.86 6.23 12.88
C GLN A 484 -36.43 6.32 12.37
N LEU A 485 -35.54 5.51 12.95
CA LEU A 485 -34.12 5.50 12.67
C LEU A 485 -33.69 4.24 11.90
N ALA A 486 -32.66 4.37 11.07
CA ALA A 486 -32.03 3.24 10.39
C ALA A 486 -31.23 2.38 11.38
N ASP A 487 -30.37 1.48 10.89
CA ASP A 487 -29.57 0.60 11.76
C ASP A 487 -28.50 1.35 12.59
N GLY A 488 -27.97 2.47 12.07
CA GLY A 488 -26.90 3.24 12.71
C GLY A 488 -25.52 2.55 12.64
N LEU A 489 -25.39 1.49 11.85
CA LEU A 489 -24.20 0.67 11.74
C LEU A 489 -23.32 1.18 10.61
N ASN A 490 -22.28 1.94 10.95
CA ASN A 490 -21.36 2.49 9.97
C ASN A 490 -19.92 2.06 10.23
N ARG A 491 -19.07 2.17 9.21
CA ARG A 491 -17.67 1.74 9.28
C ARG A 491 -16.77 2.72 8.56
N PHE A 492 -15.62 3.01 9.17
CA PHE A 492 -14.49 3.68 8.53
C PHE A 492 -13.28 2.74 8.52
N THR A 493 -12.51 2.72 7.43
CA THR A 493 -11.32 1.87 7.34
C THR A 493 -10.27 2.42 6.36
N ARG A 494 -9.00 2.20 6.68
CA ARG A 494 -7.86 2.47 5.78
C ARG A 494 -7.64 1.35 4.77
N PHE A 495 -8.11 0.14 5.08
CA PHE A 495 -8.08 -1.01 4.19
C PHE A 495 -9.19 -0.95 3.15
N TRP A 496 -8.93 -1.49 1.97
CA TRP A 496 -9.98 -1.75 0.99
C TRP A 496 -11.09 -2.59 1.61
N SER A 497 -12.34 -2.26 1.28
CA SER A 497 -13.49 -2.99 1.77
C SER A 497 -14.65 -2.99 0.79
N ASP A 498 -15.37 -4.11 0.70
CA ASP A 498 -16.63 -4.20 -0.03
C ASP A 498 -17.69 -3.25 0.57
N PRO A 499 -18.72 -2.86 -0.22
CA PRO A 499 -19.92 -2.23 0.32
C PRO A 499 -20.52 -3.04 1.48
N VAL A 500 -21.11 -2.34 2.45
CA VAL A 500 -21.73 -2.99 3.62
C VAL A 500 -23.07 -3.63 3.24
N GLU A 501 -23.21 -4.92 3.54
CA GLU A 501 -24.50 -5.61 3.60
C GLU A 501 -25.12 -5.37 4.97
N ARG A 502 -26.43 -5.13 5.03
CA ARG A 502 -27.16 -4.77 6.26
C ARG A 502 -28.28 -5.76 6.50
N VAL A 503 -28.35 -6.32 7.70
CA VAL A 503 -29.33 -7.33 8.11
C VAL A 503 -29.98 -6.87 9.42
N ALA A 504 -31.27 -6.57 9.36
CA ALA A 504 -32.04 -6.21 10.55
C ALA A 504 -32.45 -7.46 11.34
N TRP A 505 -32.57 -7.33 12.67
CA TRP A 505 -33.16 -8.37 13.51
C TRP A 505 -34.62 -8.61 13.17
N THR A 506 -35.05 -9.87 13.28
CA THR A 506 -36.41 -10.27 12.92
C THR A 506 -37.48 -9.64 13.83
N GLU A 507 -37.18 -9.53 15.12
CA GLU A 507 -38.10 -9.00 16.14
C GLU A 507 -37.44 -7.83 16.90
N CYS A 508 -38.23 -7.12 17.70
CA CYS A 508 -37.76 -6.05 18.59
C CYS A 508 -38.72 -5.85 19.76
N ASN A 509 -38.27 -5.21 20.86
CA ASN A 509 -39.13 -4.88 21.99
C ASN A 509 -39.24 -3.37 22.26
N GLY A 510 -40.47 -2.88 22.41
CA GLY A 510 -40.76 -1.53 22.90
C GLY A 510 -40.41 -0.36 21.96
N VAL A 511 -41.16 0.74 22.09
CA VAL A 511 -40.95 1.97 21.28
C VAL A 511 -40.58 3.17 22.15
N LEU A 512 -41.15 3.25 23.36
CA LEU A 512 -40.84 4.24 24.41
C LEU A 512 -40.67 3.56 25.78
N ASP A 513 -40.59 2.23 25.76
CA ASP A 513 -40.43 1.25 26.82
C ASP A 513 -39.51 0.14 26.28
N GLY A 514 -39.07 -0.82 27.11
CA GLY A 514 -38.19 -1.91 26.66
C GLY A 514 -36.92 -1.42 25.95
N ALA A 515 -36.22 -0.44 26.53
CA ALA A 515 -35.06 0.25 25.92
C ALA A 515 -35.32 0.95 24.56
N SER A 516 -36.55 0.96 24.04
CA SER A 516 -36.95 1.57 22.76
C SER A 516 -36.33 0.91 21.53
N ASP A 517 -36.10 -0.39 21.56
CA ASP A 517 -35.37 -1.08 20.50
C ASP A 517 -36.10 -1.04 19.14
N CYS A 518 -37.44 -0.99 19.13
CA CYS A 518 -38.20 -0.86 17.89
C CYS A 518 -38.16 0.54 17.25
N LEU A 519 -37.45 1.51 17.84
CA LEU A 519 -37.28 2.86 17.27
C LEU A 519 -36.25 2.88 16.13
N ALA A 520 -35.31 1.94 16.11
CA ALA A 520 -34.27 1.79 15.10
C ALA A 520 -34.35 0.42 14.40
N PHE A 521 -33.72 0.27 13.23
CA PHE A 521 -33.53 -1.04 12.59
C PHE A 521 -32.28 -1.75 13.12
N LYS A 522 -32.26 -2.05 14.42
CA LYS A 522 -31.15 -2.82 15.03
C LYS A 522 -30.91 -4.12 14.27
N GLY A 523 -29.66 -4.55 14.26
CA GLY A 523 -29.18 -5.58 13.37
C GLY A 523 -27.68 -5.76 13.41
N PHE A 524 -27.15 -6.28 12.31
CA PHE A 524 -25.73 -6.27 12.01
C PHE A 524 -25.49 -5.88 10.55
N SER A 525 -24.29 -5.40 10.29
CA SER A 525 -23.75 -5.24 8.95
C SER A 525 -22.56 -6.16 8.74
N LYS A 526 -22.34 -6.58 7.50
CA LYS A 526 -21.23 -7.44 7.08
C LYS A 526 -20.54 -6.80 5.89
N SER A 527 -19.21 -6.88 5.85
CA SER A 527 -18.46 -6.66 4.61
C SER A 527 -17.09 -7.34 4.65
N VAL A 528 -16.55 -7.62 3.47
CA VAL A 528 -15.20 -8.16 3.28
C VAL A 528 -14.19 -7.02 3.40
N LEU A 529 -13.13 -7.25 4.18
CA LEU A 529 -12.00 -6.34 4.37
C LEU A 529 -10.74 -6.97 3.79
N GLY A 530 -10.02 -6.25 2.93
CA GLY A 530 -8.75 -6.70 2.36
C GLY A 530 -7.56 -6.20 3.18
N LEU A 531 -6.87 -7.10 3.88
CA LEU A 531 -5.72 -6.76 4.74
C LEU A 531 -4.41 -6.56 3.94
N GLY A 532 -4.41 -6.90 2.64
CA GLY A 532 -3.27 -6.77 1.74
C GLY A 532 -2.81 -8.13 1.17
N GLY A 533 -2.14 -8.11 0.01
CA GLY A 533 -1.65 -9.33 -0.66
C GLY A 533 -2.72 -10.38 -0.95
N GLY A 534 -3.93 -9.93 -1.35
CA GLY A 534 -5.08 -10.82 -1.59
C GLY A 534 -5.73 -11.39 -0.33
N THR A 535 -5.27 -11.03 0.86
CA THR A 535 -5.80 -11.55 2.12
C THR A 535 -7.10 -10.86 2.53
N GLU A 536 -8.13 -11.65 2.81
CA GLU A 536 -9.46 -11.15 3.17
C GLU A 536 -9.94 -11.64 4.54
N VAL A 537 -10.71 -10.78 5.22
CA VAL A 537 -11.41 -11.10 6.47
C VAL A 537 -12.84 -10.58 6.39
N ASP A 538 -13.81 -11.37 6.85
CA ASP A 538 -15.19 -10.91 6.97
C ASP A 538 -15.37 -10.14 8.27
N VAL A 539 -15.82 -8.89 8.17
CA VAL A 539 -16.01 -8.00 9.31
C VAL A 539 -17.49 -7.74 9.54
N TYR A 540 -17.92 -7.95 10.78
CA TYR A 540 -19.28 -7.72 11.25
C TYR A 540 -19.31 -6.57 12.26
N ASN A 541 -20.27 -5.66 12.08
CA ASN A 541 -20.61 -4.61 13.03
C ASN A 541 -22.06 -4.80 13.47
N LEU A 542 -22.33 -4.97 14.77
CA LEU A 542 -23.67 -5.25 15.29
C LEU A 542 -24.13 -4.31 16.40
N HIS A 543 -25.45 -4.29 16.59
CA HIS A 543 -26.14 -3.66 17.69
C HIS A 543 -27.31 -4.57 18.10
N VAL A 544 -27.12 -5.36 19.16
CA VAL A 544 -28.12 -6.32 19.68
C VAL A 544 -29.23 -5.59 20.44
N GLU A 545 -30.41 -6.21 20.52
CA GLU A 545 -31.53 -5.70 21.33
C GLU A 545 -31.13 -5.51 22.80
N ALA A 546 -31.70 -4.49 23.46
CA ALA A 546 -31.28 -4.04 24.78
C ALA A 546 -32.38 -4.33 25.83
N GLY A 547 -32.19 -3.82 27.05
CA GLY A 547 -33.13 -4.05 28.15
C GLY A 547 -32.80 -5.29 28.98
N GLY A 548 -33.75 -5.71 29.81
CA GLY A 548 -33.53 -6.77 30.80
C GLY A 548 -34.81 -7.36 31.37
N ASP A 549 -35.95 -7.14 30.70
CA ASP A 549 -37.16 -7.91 30.98
C ASP A 549 -37.13 -9.27 30.25
N ALA A 550 -38.11 -10.13 30.54
CA ALA A 550 -38.09 -11.48 29.99
C ALA A 550 -38.28 -11.54 28.45
N ALA A 551 -38.82 -10.49 27.83
CA ALA A 551 -38.91 -10.39 26.37
C ALA A 551 -37.56 -9.96 25.79
N ASP A 552 -36.90 -8.97 26.39
CA ASP A 552 -35.55 -8.52 26.00
C ASP A 552 -34.56 -9.68 26.02
N GLU A 553 -34.54 -10.45 27.10
CA GLU A 553 -33.64 -11.61 27.26
C GLU A 553 -33.90 -12.70 26.20
N ALA A 554 -35.15 -12.88 25.77
CA ALA A 554 -35.48 -13.83 24.72
C ALA A 554 -35.02 -13.33 23.33
N LEU A 555 -35.12 -12.03 23.08
CA LEU A 555 -34.69 -11.41 21.84
C LEU A 555 -33.17 -11.40 21.69
N LYS A 556 -32.42 -11.04 22.73
CA LYS A 556 -30.94 -11.15 22.72
C LYS A 556 -30.47 -12.56 22.33
N ALA A 557 -31.12 -13.58 22.89
CA ALA A 557 -30.81 -14.98 22.55
C ALA A 557 -31.15 -15.32 21.09
N GLN A 558 -32.25 -14.76 20.56
CA GLN A 558 -32.65 -14.91 19.17
C GLN A 558 -31.66 -14.19 18.23
N ASP A 559 -31.26 -12.95 18.52
CA ASP A 559 -30.33 -12.16 17.72
C ASP A 559 -28.99 -12.88 17.55
N LEU A 560 -28.42 -13.41 18.65
CA LEU A 560 -27.17 -14.17 18.57
C LEU A 560 -27.33 -15.47 17.76
N ALA A 561 -28.50 -16.11 17.81
CA ALA A 561 -28.78 -17.29 17.01
C ALA A 561 -28.90 -16.95 15.51
N GLU A 562 -29.54 -15.82 15.17
CA GLU A 562 -29.63 -15.30 13.81
C GLU A 562 -28.24 -14.94 13.27
N LEU A 563 -27.42 -14.23 14.06
CA LEU A 563 -26.04 -13.91 13.73
C LEU A 563 -25.21 -15.18 13.50
N ALA A 564 -25.30 -16.16 14.40
CA ALA A 564 -24.57 -17.43 14.27
C ALA A 564 -24.96 -18.19 13.01
N ALA A 565 -26.26 -18.26 12.70
CA ALA A 565 -26.75 -18.89 11.48
C ALA A 565 -26.23 -18.16 10.23
N TYR A 566 -26.22 -16.83 10.25
CA TYR A 566 -25.73 -16.02 9.14
C TYR A 566 -24.21 -16.19 8.93
N ILE A 567 -23.40 -16.14 9.99
CA ILE A 567 -21.94 -16.35 9.91
C ILE A 567 -21.64 -17.74 9.32
N ASN A 568 -22.36 -18.77 9.75
CA ASN A 568 -22.16 -20.13 9.25
C ASN A 568 -22.54 -20.28 7.77
N ALA A 569 -23.53 -19.53 7.30
CA ALA A 569 -23.96 -19.55 5.91
C ALA A 569 -23.03 -18.73 4.99
N ASN A 570 -22.50 -17.60 5.48
CA ASN A 570 -21.85 -16.60 4.62
C ASN A 570 -20.33 -16.47 4.83
N SER A 571 -19.79 -16.98 5.93
CA SER A 571 -18.37 -16.91 6.27
C SER A 571 -17.77 -18.29 6.56
N SER A 572 -18.32 -19.35 5.97
CA SER A 572 -17.78 -20.71 6.14
C SER A 572 -16.34 -20.78 5.60
N GLY A 573 -15.40 -21.24 6.43
CA GLY A 573 -13.97 -21.35 6.08
C GLY A 573 -13.22 -20.02 5.99
N ARG A 574 -13.86 -18.88 6.29
CA ARG A 574 -13.25 -17.54 6.26
C ARG A 574 -12.85 -17.07 7.66
N ALA A 575 -11.82 -16.24 7.73
CA ALA A 575 -11.50 -15.53 8.96
C ALA A 575 -12.55 -14.45 9.21
N VAL A 576 -12.89 -14.23 10.48
CA VAL A 576 -14.00 -13.36 10.88
C VAL A 576 -13.58 -12.47 12.05
N ILE A 577 -13.98 -11.21 11.98
CA ILE A 577 -13.97 -10.26 13.10
C ILE A 577 -15.41 -9.78 13.31
N VAL A 578 -15.88 -9.83 14.54
CA VAL A 578 -17.19 -9.33 14.94
C VAL A 578 -16.98 -8.30 16.03
N GLY A 579 -17.30 -7.04 15.77
CA GLY A 579 -17.33 -5.99 16.78
C GLY A 579 -18.69 -5.35 16.88
N GLY A 580 -18.96 -4.68 17.98
CA GLY A 580 -20.18 -3.91 18.15
C GLY A 580 -20.66 -3.86 19.59
N ASP A 581 -21.87 -3.36 19.72
CA ASP A 581 -22.64 -3.30 20.96
C ASP A 581 -23.48 -4.57 21.09
N PHE A 582 -23.08 -5.44 22.02
CA PHE A 582 -23.78 -6.69 22.25
C PHE A 582 -24.92 -6.56 23.26
N ASN A 583 -25.02 -5.45 24.02
CA ASN A 583 -25.97 -5.30 25.11
C ASN A 583 -26.00 -6.49 26.12
N LEU A 584 -24.87 -7.18 26.27
CA LEU A 584 -24.69 -8.38 27.06
C LEU A 584 -23.47 -8.24 27.98
N ARG A 585 -23.64 -8.56 29.27
CA ARG A 585 -22.59 -8.50 30.30
C ARG A 585 -22.14 -9.91 30.70
N PRO A 586 -20.88 -10.30 30.50
CA PRO A 586 -20.38 -11.62 30.89
C PRO A 586 -20.52 -11.94 32.39
N SER A 587 -20.56 -10.90 33.23
CA SER A 587 -20.82 -11.04 34.67
C SER A 587 -22.28 -11.42 34.98
N ASP A 588 -23.23 -11.16 34.06
CA ASP A 588 -24.64 -11.49 34.24
C ASP A 588 -24.89 -12.98 33.96
N PRO A 589 -25.47 -13.74 34.91
CA PRO A 589 -25.77 -15.16 34.74
C PRO A 589 -26.79 -15.46 33.64
N LEU A 590 -27.56 -14.48 33.15
CA LEU A 590 -28.47 -14.63 32.01
C LEU A 590 -27.76 -14.46 30.67
N ASP A 591 -26.79 -13.55 30.59
CA ASP A 591 -26.06 -13.21 29.36
C ASP A 591 -24.92 -14.19 29.09
N ALA A 592 -24.16 -14.60 30.11
CA ALA A 592 -22.98 -15.44 29.95
C ALA A 592 -23.22 -16.73 29.11
N PRO A 593 -24.32 -17.50 29.32
CA PRO A 593 -24.59 -18.69 28.50
C PRO A 593 -24.87 -18.40 27.02
N LEU A 594 -25.24 -17.17 26.66
CA LEU A 594 -25.49 -16.78 25.28
C LEU A 594 -24.18 -16.67 24.50
N TYR A 595 -23.10 -16.17 25.12
CA TYR A 595 -21.76 -16.20 24.54
C TYR A 595 -21.26 -17.63 24.32
N ASP A 596 -21.40 -18.51 25.31
CA ASP A 596 -21.01 -19.92 25.16
C ASP A 596 -21.69 -20.58 23.95
N THR A 597 -22.98 -20.27 23.76
CA THR A 597 -23.77 -20.78 22.63
C THR A 597 -23.28 -20.22 21.30
N LEU A 598 -23.02 -18.90 21.23
CA LEU A 598 -22.49 -18.24 20.05
C LEU A 598 -21.11 -18.80 19.66
N PHE A 599 -20.20 -18.92 20.62
CA PHE A 599 -18.84 -19.43 20.41
C PHE A 599 -18.86 -20.88 19.93
N ALA A 600 -19.68 -21.73 20.56
CA ALA A 600 -19.83 -23.11 20.13
C ALA A 600 -20.42 -23.24 18.71
N ALA A 601 -21.33 -22.35 18.33
CA ALA A 601 -22.00 -22.38 17.03
C ALA A 601 -21.12 -21.85 15.88
N THR A 602 -20.22 -20.91 16.15
CA THR A 602 -19.48 -20.16 15.11
C THR A 602 -17.97 -20.42 15.13
N GLY A 603 -17.42 -20.91 16.25
CA GLY A 603 -15.97 -20.96 16.49
C GLY A 603 -15.34 -19.61 16.80
N LEU A 604 -16.12 -18.57 17.05
CA LEU A 604 -15.62 -17.28 17.54
C LEU A 604 -15.04 -17.40 18.94
N THR A 605 -14.13 -16.50 19.27
CA THR A 605 -13.54 -16.33 20.62
C THR A 605 -13.47 -14.83 20.94
N SER A 606 -13.64 -14.45 22.21
CA SER A 606 -13.42 -13.06 22.64
C SER A 606 -11.96 -12.67 22.52
N ALA A 607 -11.70 -11.48 21.96
CA ALA A 607 -10.36 -10.91 21.95
C ALA A 607 -9.84 -10.67 23.38
N CYS A 608 -10.72 -10.30 24.31
CA CYS A 608 -10.32 -10.06 25.69
C CYS A 608 -9.95 -11.36 26.41
N ASP A 609 -10.75 -12.42 26.24
CA ASP A 609 -10.44 -13.74 26.82
C ASP A 609 -9.11 -14.29 26.30
N ALA A 610 -8.82 -14.11 25.01
CA ALA A 610 -7.57 -14.54 24.40
C ALA A 610 -6.34 -13.83 24.97
N LEU A 611 -6.50 -12.57 25.41
CA LEU A 611 -5.45 -11.76 26.03
C LEU A 611 -5.44 -11.85 27.56
N GLY A 612 -6.49 -12.40 28.17
CA GLY A 612 -6.66 -12.45 29.62
C GLY A 612 -6.88 -11.08 30.27
N CYS A 613 -7.59 -10.17 29.60
CA CYS A 613 -8.04 -8.91 30.22
C CYS A 613 -9.32 -9.09 31.04
N ASP A 614 -9.82 -7.97 31.59
CA ASP A 614 -11.04 -7.92 32.41
C ASP A 614 -12.08 -7.06 31.70
N ASP A 615 -13.07 -7.71 31.07
CA ASP A 615 -14.20 -7.10 30.36
C ASP A 615 -15.55 -7.56 30.93
N ALA A 616 -15.57 -8.00 32.20
CA ALA A 616 -16.71 -8.70 32.79
C ALA A 616 -18.02 -7.90 32.77
N ASP A 617 -17.93 -6.56 32.82
CA ASP A 617 -19.08 -5.65 32.81
C ASP A 617 -19.20 -4.82 31.52
N GLU A 618 -18.30 -5.04 30.56
CA GLU A 618 -18.34 -4.37 29.26
C GLU A 618 -19.43 -4.99 28.38
N ILE A 619 -20.11 -4.18 27.59
CA ILE A 619 -21.15 -4.63 26.65
C ILE A 619 -20.71 -4.50 25.19
N ASP A 620 -19.76 -3.62 24.91
CA ASP A 620 -19.09 -3.49 23.62
C ASP A 620 -17.86 -4.39 23.60
N ARG A 621 -17.60 -5.08 22.48
CA ARG A 621 -16.45 -6.00 22.39
C ARG A 621 -16.08 -6.36 20.96
N PHE A 622 -14.92 -7.02 20.83
CA PHE A 622 -14.51 -7.75 19.64
C PHE A 622 -14.45 -9.25 19.89
N LEU A 623 -15.05 -10.02 18.98
CA LEU A 623 -14.87 -11.46 18.82
C LEU A 623 -14.12 -11.72 17.50
N PHE A 624 -13.40 -12.83 17.41
CA PHE A 624 -12.67 -13.18 16.21
C PHE A 624 -12.60 -14.70 15.99
N ARG A 625 -12.31 -15.11 14.76
CA ARG A 625 -12.02 -16.49 14.37
C ARG A 625 -11.02 -16.50 13.21
N SER A 626 -9.98 -17.32 13.30
CA SER A 626 -9.03 -17.57 12.20
C SER A 626 -9.60 -18.55 11.15
N SER A 627 -8.97 -18.64 9.99
CA SER A 627 -9.20 -19.69 8.98
C SER A 627 -7.91 -20.43 8.65
N ASP A 628 -8.00 -21.43 7.76
CA ASP A 628 -6.82 -22.10 7.19
C ASP A 628 -5.97 -21.14 6.33
N ALA A 629 -6.59 -20.07 5.79
CA ALA A 629 -5.94 -19.07 4.97
C ALA A 629 -5.38 -17.90 5.78
N VAL A 630 -6.00 -17.53 6.91
CA VAL A 630 -5.63 -16.34 7.69
C VAL A 630 -5.66 -16.63 9.18
N THR A 631 -4.52 -16.45 9.84
CA THR A 631 -4.42 -16.44 11.30
C THR A 631 -4.63 -15.03 11.82
N LEU A 632 -5.59 -14.83 12.71
CA LEU A 632 -5.83 -13.61 13.46
C LEU A 632 -5.43 -13.83 14.93
N THR A 633 -4.62 -12.94 15.48
CA THR A 633 -4.14 -12.98 16.86
C THR A 633 -4.34 -11.61 17.50
N PRO A 634 -5.24 -11.46 18.49
CA PRO A 634 -5.27 -10.23 19.27
C PRO A 634 -3.96 -10.10 20.05
N VAL A 635 -3.33 -8.93 19.99
CA VAL A 635 -2.05 -8.64 20.66
C VAL A 635 -2.16 -7.53 21.71
N ALA A 636 -3.19 -6.68 21.61
CA ALA A 636 -3.53 -5.68 22.61
C ALA A 636 -5.05 -5.48 22.68
N TRP A 637 -5.54 -5.14 23.87
CA TRP A 637 -6.94 -4.76 24.14
C TRP A 637 -6.93 -3.56 25.09
N SER A 638 -7.77 -2.56 24.81
CA SER A 638 -7.80 -1.30 25.56
C SER A 638 -9.22 -0.72 25.59
N PRO A 639 -9.75 -0.37 26.78
CA PRO A 639 -10.93 0.47 26.89
C PRO A 639 -10.48 1.93 26.78
N GLU A 640 -10.88 2.62 25.72
CA GLU A 640 -10.40 3.96 25.32
C GLU A 640 -11.06 5.10 26.14
N THR A 641 -11.32 4.82 27.41
CA THR A 641 -12.05 5.67 28.37
C THR A 641 -11.34 6.96 28.73
N ASP A 642 -10.01 7.02 28.58
CA ASP A 642 -9.21 8.24 28.79
C ASP A 642 -9.02 9.06 27.50
N VAL A 643 -9.32 8.48 26.34
CA VAL A 643 -9.16 9.11 25.02
C VAL A 643 -10.45 9.80 24.58
N PHE A 644 -11.58 9.12 24.72
CA PHE A 644 -12.90 9.63 24.31
C PHE A 644 -13.60 10.40 25.42
N VAL A 645 -12.97 11.51 25.83
CA VAL A 645 -13.48 12.43 26.85
C VAL A 645 -13.48 13.88 26.38
N ASP A 646 -14.35 14.70 26.95
CA ASP A 646 -14.37 16.15 26.75
C ASP A 646 -13.23 16.88 27.49
N GLU A 647 -13.14 18.21 27.35
CA GLU A 647 -12.12 19.02 28.05
C GLU A 647 -12.20 18.92 29.59
N ALA A 648 -13.34 18.50 30.14
CA ALA A 648 -13.54 18.28 31.57
C ALA A 648 -13.29 16.82 32.01
N GLY A 649 -12.88 15.95 31.09
CA GLY A 649 -12.65 14.53 31.33
C GLY A 649 -13.94 13.72 31.48
N GLN A 650 -15.08 14.21 30.98
CA GLN A 650 -16.33 13.44 30.95
C GLN A 650 -16.42 12.59 29.67
N PRO A 651 -16.96 11.37 29.74
CA PRO A 651 -17.13 10.51 28.56
C PRO A 651 -17.94 11.19 27.46
N LEU A 652 -17.52 11.00 26.20
CA LEU A 652 -18.21 11.53 25.01
C LEU A 652 -19.44 10.71 24.59
N SER A 653 -19.57 9.49 25.13
CA SER A 653 -20.72 8.59 24.95
C SER A 653 -21.02 7.91 26.29
N ASP A 654 -22.22 7.35 26.43
CA ASP A 654 -22.59 6.48 27.54
C ASP A 654 -22.03 5.06 27.42
N HIS A 655 -21.39 4.74 26.28
CA HIS A 655 -20.60 3.53 26.07
C HIS A 655 -19.10 3.85 26.08
N PRO A 656 -18.27 3.05 26.76
CA PRO A 656 -16.82 3.13 26.60
C PRO A 656 -16.41 2.51 25.25
N PRO A 657 -15.61 3.21 24.42
CA PRO A 657 -15.06 2.61 23.21
C PRO A 657 -14.06 1.50 23.55
N ILE A 658 -14.08 0.41 22.78
CA ILE A 658 -13.15 -0.71 22.93
C ILE A 658 -12.26 -0.82 21.71
N ALA A 659 -10.95 -0.80 21.92
CA ALA A 659 -9.94 -1.01 20.90
C ALA A 659 -9.23 -2.36 21.05
N VAL A 660 -8.95 -3.00 19.91
CA VAL A 660 -8.15 -4.24 19.83
C VAL A 660 -7.15 -4.12 18.70
N THR A 661 -5.88 -4.36 19.00
CA THR A 661 -4.85 -4.57 17.97
C THR A 661 -4.80 -6.03 17.59
N PHE A 662 -5.00 -6.33 16.30
CA PHE A 662 -4.88 -7.66 15.74
C PHE A 662 -3.57 -7.77 14.94
N ALA A 663 -2.75 -8.75 15.30
CA ALA A 663 -1.76 -9.30 14.38
C ALA A 663 -2.45 -10.31 13.44
N TRP A 664 -2.06 -10.32 12.18
CA TRP A 664 -2.58 -11.23 11.19
C TRP A 664 -1.48 -11.81 10.30
N GLN A 665 -1.71 -13.02 9.80
CA GLN A 665 -0.78 -13.74 8.95
C GLN A 665 -1.55 -14.64 7.97
N ALA A 666 -1.36 -14.43 6.68
CA ALA A 666 -1.81 -15.33 5.63
C ALA A 666 -0.97 -16.60 5.60
N SER A 667 -1.55 -17.73 5.23
CA SER A 667 -0.86 -19.01 5.12
C SER A 667 -0.15 -19.15 3.76
N GLU A 668 0.96 -19.90 3.72
CA GLU A 668 1.75 -20.17 2.49
C GLU A 668 0.99 -20.99 1.42
N ALA A 669 -0.16 -21.56 1.77
CA ALA A 669 -0.93 -22.47 0.92
C ALA A 669 -2.30 -21.90 0.48
N GLY A 670 -2.58 -20.64 0.84
CA GLY A 670 -3.87 -19.98 0.68
C GLY A 670 -3.96 -19.12 -0.57
#